data_AF-A0A8H5UCX3-F1
#
_entry.id   AF-A0A8H5UCX3-F1
#
_cell.length_a   1.000
_cell.length_b   1.000
_cell.length_c   1.000
_cell.angle_alpha   90.00
_cell.angle_beta   90.00
_cell.angle_gamma   90.00
#
_symmetry.space_group_name_H-M   'P 1'
#
loop_
_entity.id
_entity.type
_entity.pdbx_description
1 polymer ?
#
loop_
_entity_poly.entity_id
_entity_poly.type
_entity_poly.pdbx_seq_one_letter_code
_entity_poly.pdbx_strand_id
1 'polypeptide(L)'
;METLDVAVVGAGWAGLAAAKTRHQLHPEESLAVLDSAATLGGTWAKHRLYTGLKTNNMLGTYQYPDFPMDTETFGVKPGQHIPGQIVHRYLETYARHFDIYDKIRFEHRVETAEHQENGGWVLTVRDIKVGDNIKIKARRLVLATGLTSEPFLPIFQGQEDFGAPIFHAKELRNHEDTYETAKSVTVFGGTKSAWDMVYLYATKGIRVNWVIRESGHGPSWNAPPYVTPLKKWLEKLAHIRMLTWFSPCSWGAADGYVKTRNFYHGTFIGRAIVDKFWSILGNDVITLNKYDSHSETAKLKPWSNAMFVATSIGILNYEKDFFEVVKEGLVKIHIADVERLSKQTVHLSDGTALHTDVLCCATGWKHVPPIRFLPDGVTEGIGMPHTPSRNSFPYATLLDQVDKEIFDKFPRLKDQPIQKVQNSKYHTLLEDKGLSSNDDITPSTELTPYTLYHFIIPPSSQFLKIRDIAFVGMLVNFSHPMVSHVQSLWMNAFFDDMIPSLPRNPSPEFVSRFQHEAVLHSRFGKWRYPSGFGHSFPDFVFDAVPYLDLLLKDLGLPIYRKNGVFAEMTDPYGPEDYTTVVDEWKAKQLEPEAPWDGRLERVEFFLQQHVLSSSPSIPRLTRSSTRALSSTTESSRKDQTTDASSQKPKIETISSISSLGLSEEQQNALISKRNWLTSHTIPIPRDAFKTFISIPKGYHTLLATFIFAQSEAGTAVCISPDGVLLTCAHCVAEEPSELTAKSSYVLLASFGEVITAKMVAWDPIRDLALLQVDRAELRHRPFPFARIATSPPKFNTELLCIGHPGSEDLEAEHSGVKTNYDTLVLTAGTFRGLDKNQDPQDNSDIGALKHSCWTYWGHSGAGLFDRKMGALVGVHSSWDDKTGMRRGVPLEAVVAFVKEVEASKREDFTKEWRWYVWREPEPTTIPTD
;
A
#
# COMPACT_ATOMS: atom_id res chain seq x y z
N MET A 1 36.82 -14.18 -4.39
CA MET A 1 35.38 -14.18 -4.69
C MET A 1 34.75 -13.13 -3.81
N GLU A 2 34.10 -12.14 -4.41
CA GLU A 2 33.37 -11.11 -3.66
C GLU A 2 32.16 -11.71 -2.94
N THR A 3 31.74 -11.12 -1.82
CA THR A 3 30.48 -11.46 -1.15
C THR A 3 29.64 -10.20 -0.97
N LEU A 4 28.37 -10.28 -1.36
CA LEU A 4 27.34 -9.27 -1.20
C LEU A 4 26.23 -9.79 -0.29
N ASP A 5 25.54 -8.90 0.41
CA ASP A 5 24.30 -9.20 1.10
C ASP A 5 23.15 -9.34 0.10
N VAL A 6 23.10 -8.47 -0.89
CA VAL A 6 22.07 -8.50 -1.95
C VAL A 6 22.68 -8.27 -3.33
N ALA A 7 22.35 -9.15 -4.28
CA ALA A 7 22.59 -8.94 -5.70
C ALA A 7 21.26 -8.78 -6.43
N VAL A 8 21.08 -7.68 -7.16
CA VAL A 8 19.93 -7.43 -8.03
C VAL A 8 20.36 -7.62 -9.48
N VAL A 9 19.61 -8.38 -10.27
CA VAL A 9 19.92 -8.63 -11.68
C VAL A 9 18.95 -7.85 -12.57
N GLY A 10 19.47 -6.83 -13.25
CA GLY A 10 18.75 -5.86 -14.07
C GLY A 10 18.63 -4.49 -13.40
N ALA A 11 18.99 -3.42 -14.12
CA ALA A 11 18.89 -2.01 -13.74
C ALA A 11 17.73 -1.30 -14.48
N GLY A 12 16.64 -2.02 -14.72
CA GLY A 12 15.37 -1.46 -15.18
C GLY A 12 14.48 -0.93 -14.04
N TRP A 13 13.25 -0.53 -14.36
CA TRP A 13 12.27 -0.01 -13.39
C TRP A 13 12.15 -0.84 -12.10
N ALA A 14 12.02 -2.16 -12.24
CA ALA A 14 11.89 -3.08 -11.12
C ALA A 14 13.17 -3.19 -10.27
N GLY A 15 14.33 -3.33 -10.91
CA GLY A 15 15.61 -3.49 -10.22
C GLY A 15 16.08 -2.22 -9.51
N LEU A 16 15.83 -1.05 -10.12
CA LEU A 16 16.08 0.24 -9.47
C LEU A 16 15.17 0.44 -8.25
N ALA A 17 13.90 0.03 -8.31
CA ALA A 17 13.00 0.06 -7.16
C ALA A 17 13.45 -0.90 -6.05
N ALA A 18 13.85 -2.13 -6.40
CA ALA A 18 14.30 -3.15 -5.47
C ALA A 18 15.59 -2.73 -4.75
N ALA A 19 16.59 -2.28 -5.51
CA ALA A 19 17.87 -1.77 -4.99
C ALA A 19 17.67 -0.54 -4.10
N LYS A 20 16.88 0.44 -4.55
CA LYS A 20 16.56 1.64 -3.78
C LYS A 20 15.87 1.31 -2.47
N THR A 21 14.82 0.48 -2.52
CA THR A 21 14.07 0.10 -1.32
C THR A 21 14.95 -0.67 -0.35
N ARG A 22 15.80 -1.61 -0.83
CA ARG A 22 16.75 -2.30 0.05
C ARG A 22 17.70 -1.32 0.71
N HIS A 23 18.32 -0.41 -0.05
CA HIS A 23 19.28 0.55 0.48
C HIS A 23 18.65 1.54 1.48
N GLN A 24 17.40 1.95 1.27
CA GLN A 24 16.67 2.83 2.18
C GLN A 24 16.32 2.13 3.51
N LEU A 25 16.12 0.80 3.50
CA LEU A 25 15.79 0.02 4.68
C LEU A 25 17.02 -0.49 5.43
N HIS A 26 18.07 -0.90 4.70
CA HIS A 26 19.31 -1.51 5.18
C HIS A 26 20.52 -0.81 4.54
N PRO A 27 20.82 0.44 4.92
CA PRO A 27 21.89 1.25 4.30
C PRO A 27 23.30 0.66 4.48
N GLU A 28 23.49 -0.17 5.52
CA GLU A 28 24.73 -0.86 5.85
C GLU A 28 24.99 -2.15 5.04
N GLU A 29 23.98 -2.72 4.38
CA GLU A 29 24.15 -3.95 3.59
C GLU A 29 24.91 -3.70 2.27
N SER A 30 25.77 -4.66 1.92
CA SER A 30 26.50 -4.68 0.66
C SER A 30 25.59 -5.07 -0.51
N LEU A 31 25.34 -4.11 -1.39
CA LEU A 31 24.37 -4.20 -2.49
C LEU A 31 25.03 -3.87 -3.83
N ALA A 32 24.81 -4.70 -4.85
CA ALA A 32 25.13 -4.38 -6.24
C ALA A 32 23.96 -4.70 -7.18
N VAL A 33 23.81 -3.90 -8.24
CA VAL A 33 22.91 -4.15 -9.36
C VAL A 33 23.75 -4.57 -10.56
N LEU A 34 23.51 -5.76 -11.12
CA LEU A 34 24.23 -6.29 -12.27
C LEU A 34 23.36 -6.15 -13.52
N ASP A 35 23.83 -5.45 -14.56
CA ASP A 35 23.11 -5.30 -15.83
C ASP A 35 24.06 -5.54 -17.01
N SER A 36 23.58 -6.25 -18.04
CA SER A 36 24.35 -6.52 -19.27
C SER A 36 24.41 -5.32 -20.22
N ALA A 37 23.55 -4.31 -20.04
CA ALA A 37 23.57 -3.07 -20.80
C ALA A 37 24.66 -2.10 -20.31
N ALA A 38 25.16 -1.26 -21.23
CA ALA A 38 26.06 -0.15 -20.94
C ALA A 38 25.41 1.06 -20.23
N THR A 39 24.08 1.03 -20.05
CA THR A 39 23.31 2.12 -19.40
C THR A 39 22.06 1.56 -18.73
N LEU A 40 21.67 2.13 -17.59
CA LEU A 40 20.43 1.79 -16.87
C LEU A 40 19.15 2.04 -17.70
N GLY A 41 18.03 1.52 -17.20
CA GLY A 41 16.68 1.79 -17.72
C GLY A 41 15.99 0.58 -18.35
N GLY A 42 16.71 -0.54 -18.55
CA GLY A 42 16.16 -1.78 -19.11
C GLY A 42 15.62 -1.58 -20.54
N THR A 43 14.29 -1.55 -20.70
CA THR A 43 13.63 -1.18 -21.98
C THR A 43 13.91 0.27 -22.40
N TRP A 44 14.18 1.14 -21.42
CA TRP A 44 14.53 2.55 -21.62
C TRP A 44 16.04 2.81 -21.60
N ALA A 45 16.87 1.77 -21.75
CA ALA A 45 18.32 1.93 -21.89
C ALA A 45 18.65 2.75 -23.15
N LYS A 46 19.65 3.64 -23.07
CA LYS A 46 19.93 4.68 -24.08
C LYS A 46 20.07 4.14 -25.51
N HIS A 47 20.70 2.96 -25.65
CA HIS A 47 20.93 2.29 -26.93
C HIS A 47 19.67 1.63 -27.54
N ARG A 48 18.53 1.58 -26.84
CA ARG A 48 17.25 1.04 -27.34
C ARG A 48 16.26 2.13 -27.77
N LEU A 49 16.55 3.39 -27.48
CA LEU A 49 15.65 4.52 -27.71
C LEU A 49 15.72 4.99 -29.17
N TYR A 50 14.86 4.47 -30.03
CA TYR A 50 14.73 4.92 -31.43
C TYR A 50 13.99 6.27 -31.53
N THR A 51 14.19 6.96 -32.65
CA THR A 51 13.55 8.25 -32.94
C THR A 51 12.02 8.21 -32.82
N GLY A 52 11.45 9.11 -32.03
CA GLY A 52 10.00 9.24 -31.84
C GLY A 52 9.39 8.36 -30.74
N LEU A 53 10.15 7.45 -30.12
CA LEU A 53 9.66 6.58 -29.03
C LEU A 53 9.13 7.41 -27.84
N LYS A 54 7.86 7.17 -27.48
CA LYS A 54 7.13 7.78 -26.35
C LYS A 54 6.43 6.70 -25.52
N THR A 55 6.21 6.96 -24.24
CA THR A 55 5.38 6.11 -23.36
C THR A 55 3.95 6.01 -23.89
N ASN A 56 3.30 4.84 -23.72
CA ASN A 56 1.84 4.75 -23.84
C ASN A 56 1.16 5.64 -22.79
N ASN A 57 1.75 5.74 -21.60
CA ASN A 57 1.29 6.60 -20.51
C ASN A 57 1.50 8.10 -20.80
N MET A 58 0.76 8.97 -20.11
CA MET A 58 1.04 10.41 -20.04
C MET A 58 1.63 10.82 -18.68
N LEU A 59 2.15 12.05 -18.58
CA LEU A 59 2.73 12.58 -17.34
C LEU A 59 1.77 12.46 -16.15
N GLY A 60 2.28 11.95 -15.02
CA GLY A 60 1.53 11.72 -13.78
C GLY A 60 1.05 10.29 -13.55
N THR A 61 1.17 9.36 -14.52
CA THR A 61 0.88 7.92 -14.31
C THR A 61 2.12 7.02 -14.46
N TYR A 62 3.26 7.55 -14.92
CA TYR A 62 4.48 6.78 -15.21
C TYR A 62 5.72 7.34 -14.50
N GLN A 63 5.64 7.35 -13.17
CA GLN A 63 6.68 7.80 -12.23
C GLN A 63 6.63 6.91 -10.97
N TYR A 64 7.71 6.89 -10.20
CA TYR A 64 7.70 6.23 -8.90
C TYR A 64 6.87 7.07 -7.91
N PRO A 65 6.13 6.44 -6.99
CA PRO A 65 5.30 7.15 -6.01
C PRO A 65 6.05 8.25 -5.25
N ASP A 66 7.27 7.95 -4.84
CA ASP A 66 8.15 8.73 -3.96
C ASP A 66 9.18 9.58 -4.70
N PHE A 67 9.11 9.62 -6.04
CA PHE A 67 9.94 10.49 -6.87
C PHE A 67 9.13 11.01 -8.06
N PRO A 68 8.31 12.06 -7.86
CA PRO A 68 7.46 12.61 -8.90
C PRO A 68 8.26 13.14 -10.11
N MET A 69 7.71 12.98 -11.32
CA MET A 69 8.28 13.58 -12.53
C MET A 69 7.70 14.98 -12.70
N ASP A 70 8.42 16.00 -12.21
CA ASP A 70 8.00 17.39 -12.33
C ASP A 70 8.27 17.99 -13.73
N THR A 71 7.48 18.99 -14.13
CA THR A 71 7.59 19.63 -15.46
C THR A 71 8.83 20.51 -15.60
N GLU A 72 9.38 21.07 -14.52
CA GLU A 72 10.50 22.01 -14.54
C GLU A 72 11.82 21.28 -14.84
N THR A 73 12.10 20.19 -14.12
CA THR A 73 13.25 19.30 -14.33
C THR A 73 13.12 18.53 -15.64
N PHE A 74 11.95 17.93 -15.91
CA PHE A 74 11.80 16.94 -16.97
C PHE A 74 11.28 17.49 -18.30
N GLY A 75 10.75 18.71 -18.34
CA GLY A 75 10.34 19.41 -19.57
C GLY A 75 9.08 18.85 -20.24
N VAL A 76 8.38 17.91 -19.61
CA VAL A 76 7.12 17.31 -20.09
C VAL A 76 5.96 17.95 -19.34
N LYS A 77 4.89 18.31 -20.05
CA LYS A 77 3.71 18.97 -19.47
C LYS A 77 2.59 17.97 -19.16
N PRO A 78 1.68 18.26 -18.22
CA PRO A 78 0.49 17.43 -17.98
C PRO A 78 -0.31 17.19 -19.27
N GLY A 79 -0.77 15.96 -19.48
CA GLY A 79 -1.46 15.55 -20.71
C GLY A 79 -0.55 15.30 -21.93
N GLN A 80 0.77 15.24 -21.74
CA GLN A 80 1.71 14.78 -22.77
C GLN A 80 2.24 13.38 -22.46
N HIS A 81 2.44 12.58 -23.51
CA HIS A 81 3.22 11.34 -23.46
C HIS A 81 4.71 11.66 -23.24
N ILE A 82 5.39 10.85 -22.43
CA ILE A 82 6.78 11.09 -22.02
C ILE A 82 7.71 10.52 -23.10
N PRO A 83 8.62 11.30 -23.71
CA PRO A 83 9.61 10.78 -24.65
C PRO A 83 10.58 9.82 -23.98
N GLY A 84 11.01 8.76 -24.67
CA GLY A 84 11.86 7.71 -24.07
C GLY A 84 13.19 8.21 -23.51
N GLN A 85 13.76 9.27 -24.11
CA GLN A 85 14.96 9.94 -23.59
C GLN A 85 14.72 10.63 -22.24
N ILE A 86 13.50 11.14 -22.00
CA ILE A 86 13.11 11.73 -20.72
C ILE A 86 12.88 10.63 -19.67
N VAL A 87 12.29 9.49 -20.05
CA VAL A 87 12.18 8.32 -19.14
C VAL A 87 13.56 7.85 -18.70
N HIS A 88 14.51 7.73 -19.62
CA HIS A 88 15.89 7.37 -19.31
C HIS A 88 16.55 8.37 -18.34
N ARG A 89 16.46 9.67 -18.63
CA ARG A 89 16.96 10.74 -17.76
C ARG A 89 16.31 10.71 -16.38
N TYR A 90 15.01 10.46 -16.30
CA TYR A 90 14.27 10.31 -15.05
C TYR A 90 14.79 9.14 -14.22
N LEU A 91 14.99 7.96 -14.82
CA LEU A 91 15.52 6.78 -14.12
C LEU A 91 16.97 6.99 -13.67
N GLU A 92 17.78 7.70 -14.45
CA GLU A 92 19.14 8.06 -14.03
C GLU A 92 19.11 9.07 -12.86
N THR A 93 18.24 10.08 -12.93
CA THR A 93 18.10 11.08 -11.86
C THR A 93 17.60 10.42 -10.56
N TYR A 94 16.63 9.50 -10.64
CA TYR A 94 16.17 8.68 -9.53
C TYR A 94 17.31 7.83 -8.93
N ALA A 95 18.06 7.12 -9.78
CA ALA A 95 19.17 6.27 -9.33
C ALA A 95 20.28 7.09 -8.65
N ARG A 96 20.53 8.32 -9.09
CA ARG A 96 21.48 9.24 -8.44
C ARG A 96 20.93 9.85 -7.16
N HIS A 97 19.65 10.24 -7.14
CA HIS A 97 19.00 10.86 -5.98
C HIS A 97 18.95 9.94 -4.75
N PHE A 98 18.87 8.62 -4.96
CA PHE A 98 18.85 7.61 -3.89
C PHE A 98 20.16 6.79 -3.78
N ASP A 99 21.28 7.32 -4.26
CA ASP A 99 22.63 6.70 -4.15
C ASP A 99 22.74 5.25 -4.70
N ILE A 100 21.90 4.91 -5.68
CA ILE A 100 21.89 3.60 -6.34
C ILE A 100 22.78 3.57 -7.58
N TYR A 101 22.99 4.70 -8.27
CA TYR A 101 23.72 4.74 -9.54
C TYR A 101 25.10 4.08 -9.45
N ASP A 102 25.89 4.41 -8.42
CA ASP A 102 27.24 3.88 -8.23
C ASP A 102 27.26 2.43 -7.70
N LYS A 103 26.09 1.87 -7.35
CA LYS A 103 25.92 0.45 -7.03
C LYS A 103 25.64 -0.38 -8.30
N ILE A 104 25.43 0.24 -9.46
CA ILE A 104 25.17 -0.45 -10.73
C ILE A 104 26.48 -0.81 -11.44
N ARG A 105 26.61 -2.08 -11.81
CA ARG A 105 27.68 -2.61 -12.65
C ARG A 105 27.11 -2.86 -14.03
N PHE A 106 27.35 -1.91 -14.92
CA PHE A 106 27.02 -2.01 -16.34
C PHE A 106 27.91 -3.03 -17.05
N GLU A 107 27.40 -3.59 -18.14
CA GLU A 107 28.11 -4.58 -18.97
C GLU A 107 28.56 -5.83 -18.18
N HIS A 108 27.83 -6.18 -17.12
CA HIS A 108 28.03 -7.36 -16.26
C HIS A 108 26.83 -8.31 -16.42
N ARG A 109 26.97 -9.32 -17.30
CA ARG A 109 25.92 -10.31 -17.58
C ARG A 109 26.01 -11.48 -16.60
N VAL A 110 24.97 -11.71 -15.81
CA VAL A 110 24.83 -12.96 -15.05
C VAL A 110 24.53 -14.10 -16.02
N GLU A 111 25.39 -15.11 -16.07
CA GLU A 111 25.25 -16.30 -16.94
C GLU A 111 24.70 -17.49 -16.14
N THR A 112 25.11 -17.64 -14.89
CA THR A 112 24.62 -18.71 -13.99
C THR A 112 24.31 -18.19 -12.60
N ALA A 113 23.33 -18.80 -11.94
CA ALA A 113 23.00 -18.58 -10.53
C ALA A 113 22.91 -19.93 -9.80
N GLU A 114 23.87 -20.21 -8.92
CA GLU A 114 24.05 -21.50 -8.25
C GLU A 114 23.62 -21.41 -6.79
N HIS A 115 22.47 -22.00 -6.45
CA HIS A 115 21.98 -22.09 -5.08
C HIS A 115 22.89 -22.96 -4.22
N GLN A 116 23.14 -22.53 -2.99
CA GLN A 116 24.04 -23.21 -2.06
C GLN A 116 23.22 -23.96 -1.01
N GLU A 117 23.68 -25.14 -0.58
CA GLU A 117 22.95 -26.02 0.36
C GLU A 117 22.51 -25.31 1.66
N ASN A 118 23.35 -24.40 2.17
CA ASN A 118 23.10 -23.60 3.38
C ASN A 118 22.41 -22.25 3.11
N GLY A 119 21.89 -22.03 1.91
CA GLY A 119 21.30 -20.77 1.45
C GLY A 119 22.30 -19.80 0.83
N GLY A 120 21.75 -18.85 0.08
CA GLY A 120 22.49 -17.91 -0.75
C GLY A 120 22.88 -18.48 -2.12
N TRP A 121 23.47 -17.61 -2.94
CA TRP A 121 23.71 -17.86 -4.36
C TRP A 121 25.17 -17.56 -4.74
N VAL A 122 25.74 -18.36 -5.63
CA VAL A 122 26.99 -18.04 -6.34
C VAL A 122 26.65 -17.71 -7.78
N LEU A 123 26.90 -16.46 -8.17
CA LEU A 123 26.67 -15.96 -9.53
C LEU A 123 27.96 -16.08 -10.34
N THR A 124 27.87 -16.65 -11.53
CA THR A 124 28.92 -16.49 -12.56
C THR A 124 28.52 -15.30 -13.43
N VAL A 125 29.35 -14.27 -13.46
CA VAL A 125 29.07 -13.00 -14.12
C VAL A 125 30.16 -12.74 -15.16
N ARG A 126 29.76 -12.59 -16.43
CA ARG A 126 30.64 -12.18 -17.52
C ARG A 126 30.78 -10.66 -17.52
N ASP A 127 32.01 -10.18 -17.42
CA ASP A 127 32.36 -8.81 -17.82
C ASP A 127 32.38 -8.77 -19.35
N ILE A 128 31.48 -8.01 -19.98
CA ILE A 128 31.35 -7.93 -21.44
C ILE A 128 32.51 -7.14 -22.08
N LYS A 129 33.18 -6.25 -21.34
CA LYS A 129 34.30 -5.44 -21.85
C LYS A 129 35.58 -6.26 -21.95
N VAL A 130 35.85 -7.07 -20.93
CA VAL A 130 37.09 -7.87 -20.84
C VAL A 130 36.89 -9.29 -21.40
N GLY A 131 35.65 -9.81 -21.36
CA GLY A 131 35.29 -11.16 -21.80
C GLY A 131 35.40 -12.23 -20.69
N ASP A 132 36.02 -11.88 -19.56
CA ASP A 132 36.27 -12.75 -18.41
C ASP A 132 35.02 -13.01 -17.57
N ASN A 133 35.02 -14.16 -16.88
CA ASN A 133 33.98 -14.53 -15.92
C ASN A 133 34.49 -14.32 -14.48
N ILE A 134 33.79 -13.51 -13.70
CA ILE A 134 33.98 -13.38 -12.25
C ILE A 134 32.92 -14.17 -11.48
N LYS A 135 33.25 -14.59 -10.25
CA LYS A 135 32.28 -15.16 -9.30
C LYS A 135 31.96 -14.16 -8.19
N ILE A 136 30.66 -14.00 -7.92
CA ILE A 136 30.11 -13.19 -6.82
C ILE A 136 29.23 -14.09 -5.97
N LYS A 137 29.45 -14.11 -4.65
CA LYS A 137 28.52 -14.72 -3.70
C LYS A 137 27.50 -13.68 -3.24
N ALA A 138 26.22 -14.01 -3.22
CA ALA A 138 25.16 -13.16 -2.71
C ALA A 138 24.38 -13.88 -1.62
N ARG A 139 24.10 -13.24 -0.47
CA ARG A 139 23.21 -13.82 0.54
C ARG A 139 21.76 -13.87 0.07
N ARG A 140 21.34 -12.85 -0.70
CA ARG A 140 20.01 -12.79 -1.34
C ARG A 140 20.13 -12.39 -2.81
N LEU A 141 19.30 -12.98 -3.66
CA LEU A 141 19.22 -12.73 -5.10
C LEU A 141 17.87 -12.12 -5.47
N VAL A 142 17.89 -10.99 -6.18
CA VAL A 142 16.68 -10.38 -6.74
C VAL A 142 16.75 -10.43 -8.26
N LEU A 143 15.78 -11.09 -8.89
CA LEU A 143 15.68 -11.17 -10.34
C LEU A 143 14.70 -10.08 -10.83
N ALA A 144 15.24 -9.13 -11.59
CA ALA A 144 14.54 -7.98 -12.14
C ALA A 144 14.89 -7.73 -13.63
N THR A 145 15.20 -8.80 -14.38
CA THR A 145 15.64 -8.75 -15.79
C THR A 145 14.57 -8.26 -16.76
N GLY A 146 13.31 -8.28 -16.33
CA GLY A 146 12.15 -8.00 -17.16
C GLY A 146 11.86 -9.07 -18.21
N LEU A 147 10.70 -8.93 -18.87
CA LEU A 147 10.14 -9.89 -19.81
C LEU A 147 10.29 -9.48 -21.29
N THR A 148 10.96 -8.35 -21.56
CA THR A 148 11.09 -7.74 -22.89
C THR A 148 12.54 -7.29 -23.17
N SER A 149 13.49 -8.13 -22.78
CA SER A 149 14.93 -7.88 -22.90
C SER A 149 15.56 -8.73 -24.01
N GLU A 150 15.23 -10.02 -24.07
CA GLU A 150 15.72 -10.96 -25.09
C GLU A 150 14.77 -11.00 -26.30
N PRO A 151 15.18 -10.49 -27.48
CA PRO A 151 14.32 -10.50 -28.65
C PRO A 151 14.12 -11.92 -29.17
N PHE A 152 12.97 -12.16 -29.82
CA PHE A 152 12.78 -13.34 -30.64
C PHE A 152 12.72 -12.94 -32.11
N LEU A 153 13.73 -13.34 -32.88
CA LEU A 153 13.81 -13.15 -34.33
C LEU A 153 13.89 -14.54 -34.97
N PRO A 154 12.86 -15.00 -35.71
CA PRO A 154 12.92 -16.29 -36.37
C PRO A 154 13.91 -16.28 -37.54
N ILE A 155 14.44 -17.45 -37.86
CA ILE A 155 15.17 -17.72 -39.10
C ILE A 155 14.14 -17.92 -40.20
N PHE A 156 14.26 -17.16 -41.29
CA PHE A 156 13.40 -17.27 -42.46
C PHE A 156 14.07 -18.15 -43.53
N GLN A 157 13.31 -19.04 -44.16
CA GLN A 157 13.77 -19.83 -45.30
C GLN A 157 14.23 -18.90 -46.44
N GLY A 158 15.47 -19.06 -46.92
CA GLY A 158 16.04 -18.23 -47.99
C GLY A 158 16.56 -16.86 -47.52
N GLN A 159 16.75 -16.64 -46.21
CA GLN A 159 17.32 -15.40 -45.67
C GLN A 159 18.77 -15.15 -46.13
N GLU A 160 19.52 -16.22 -46.37
CA GLU A 160 20.89 -16.21 -46.88
C GLU A 160 21.00 -15.54 -48.26
N ASP A 161 19.99 -15.73 -49.11
CA ASP A 161 19.88 -15.12 -50.44
C ASP A 161 19.12 -13.78 -50.44
N PHE A 162 18.58 -13.35 -49.29
CA PHE A 162 17.74 -12.15 -49.19
C PHE A 162 18.52 -10.87 -49.50
N GLY A 163 19.76 -10.74 -49.02
CA GLY A 163 20.65 -9.62 -49.37
C GLY A 163 20.19 -8.23 -48.93
N ALA A 164 19.20 -8.14 -48.04
CA ALA A 164 18.73 -6.92 -47.38
C ALA A 164 18.75 -7.10 -45.85
N PRO A 165 18.82 -6.02 -45.04
CA PRO A 165 18.82 -6.13 -43.58
C PRO A 165 17.53 -6.76 -43.04
N ILE A 166 17.69 -7.64 -42.07
CA ILE A 166 16.61 -8.24 -41.25
C ILE A 166 16.97 -7.94 -39.79
N PHE A 167 16.09 -7.28 -39.03
CA PHE A 167 16.35 -6.96 -37.62
C PHE A 167 15.07 -6.91 -36.77
N HIS A 168 15.20 -7.10 -35.46
CA HIS A 168 14.08 -7.00 -34.53
C HIS A 168 13.83 -5.56 -34.09
N ALA A 169 12.60 -5.22 -33.69
CA ALA A 169 12.23 -3.88 -33.19
C ALA A 169 13.10 -3.34 -32.02
N LYS A 170 13.85 -4.22 -31.32
CA LYS A 170 14.87 -3.84 -30.31
C LYS A 170 16.01 -3.01 -30.93
N GLU A 171 16.35 -3.30 -32.18
CA GLU A 171 17.52 -2.82 -32.91
C GLU A 171 17.18 -1.66 -33.86
N LEU A 172 15.93 -1.16 -33.83
CA LEU A 172 15.48 -0.09 -34.72
C LEU A 172 16.35 1.19 -34.63
N ARG A 173 16.92 1.48 -33.46
CA ARG A 173 17.90 2.57 -33.26
C ARG A 173 19.29 2.28 -33.87
N ASN A 174 19.65 1.02 -34.09
CA ASN A 174 20.90 0.65 -34.74
C ASN A 174 20.83 0.83 -36.27
N HIS A 175 19.63 1.04 -36.81
CA HIS A 175 19.34 1.13 -38.24
C HIS A 175 18.64 2.46 -38.62
N GLU A 176 18.92 3.57 -37.92
CA GLU A 176 18.31 4.88 -38.24
C GLU A 176 18.74 5.44 -39.62
N ASP A 177 19.82 4.91 -40.21
CA ASP A 177 20.27 5.19 -41.58
C ASP A 177 19.24 4.74 -42.64
N THR A 178 18.45 3.71 -42.33
CA THR A 178 17.37 3.23 -43.20
C THR A 178 16.26 4.26 -43.40
N TYR A 179 16.12 5.24 -42.50
CA TYR A 179 15.09 6.28 -42.58
C TYR A 179 15.33 7.30 -43.71
N GLU A 180 16.51 7.27 -44.32
CA GLU A 180 16.91 8.15 -45.43
C GLU A 180 17.32 7.35 -46.68
N THR A 181 17.76 6.10 -46.51
CA THR A 181 18.29 5.26 -47.61
C THR A 181 17.27 4.30 -48.20
N ALA A 182 16.29 3.81 -47.42
CA ALA A 182 15.28 2.86 -47.89
C ALA A 182 14.17 3.55 -48.71
N LYS A 183 13.66 2.87 -49.74
CA LYS A 183 12.53 3.29 -50.59
C LYS A 183 11.27 2.46 -50.31
N SER A 184 11.45 1.18 -49.98
CA SER A 184 10.40 0.34 -49.40
C SER A 184 10.90 -0.50 -48.23
N VAL A 185 10.05 -0.66 -47.23
CA VAL A 185 10.28 -1.52 -46.06
C VAL A 185 9.12 -2.50 -45.89
N THR A 186 9.42 -3.67 -45.34
CA THR A 186 8.42 -4.63 -44.89
C THR A 186 8.46 -4.69 -43.37
N VAL A 187 7.32 -4.45 -42.72
CA VAL A 187 7.17 -4.58 -41.26
C VAL A 187 6.35 -5.84 -40.97
N PHE A 188 6.89 -6.75 -40.17
CA PHE A 188 6.25 -8.04 -39.84
C PHE A 188 5.80 -8.06 -38.37
N GLY A 189 4.50 -8.26 -38.14
CA GLY A 189 3.88 -8.36 -36.80
C GLY A 189 2.76 -7.33 -36.57
N GLY A 190 1.80 -7.64 -35.69
CA GLY A 190 0.58 -6.84 -35.48
C GLY A 190 0.51 -6.00 -34.19
N THR A 191 1.56 -6.03 -33.36
CA THR A 191 1.59 -5.42 -32.00
C THR A 191 2.17 -4.00 -32.00
N LYS A 192 2.10 -3.26 -30.87
CA LYS A 192 2.48 -1.84 -30.77
C LYS A 192 3.83 -1.48 -31.41
N SER A 193 4.88 -2.31 -31.27
CA SER A 193 6.17 -2.06 -31.92
C SER A 193 6.08 -1.99 -33.45
N ALA A 194 5.19 -2.76 -34.08
CA ALA A 194 4.94 -2.67 -35.52
C ALA A 194 4.23 -1.37 -35.89
N TRP A 195 3.26 -0.91 -35.08
CA TRP A 195 2.61 0.39 -35.28
C TRP A 195 3.64 1.53 -35.23
N ASP A 196 4.57 1.49 -34.26
CA ASP A 196 5.65 2.48 -34.15
C ASP A 196 6.57 2.48 -35.38
N MET A 197 6.99 1.29 -35.85
CA MET A 197 7.80 1.16 -37.07
C MET A 197 7.06 1.65 -38.33
N VAL A 198 5.80 1.25 -38.51
CA VAL A 198 4.96 1.68 -39.65
C VAL A 198 4.81 3.19 -39.66
N TYR A 199 4.48 3.80 -38.52
CA TYR A 199 4.36 5.26 -38.42
C TYR A 199 5.69 5.96 -38.74
N LEU A 200 6.80 5.48 -38.21
CA LEU A 200 8.13 6.08 -38.38
C LEU A 200 8.56 6.09 -39.86
N TYR A 201 8.48 4.97 -40.56
CA TYR A 201 8.84 4.91 -41.98
C TYR A 201 7.84 5.65 -42.88
N ALA A 202 6.53 5.50 -42.65
CA ALA A 202 5.51 6.15 -43.48
C ALA A 202 5.58 7.68 -43.37
N THR A 203 5.81 8.23 -42.17
CA THR A 203 5.96 9.69 -41.98
C THR A 203 7.28 10.26 -42.55
N LYS A 204 8.25 9.40 -42.88
CA LYS A 204 9.44 9.74 -43.67
C LYS A 204 9.21 9.68 -45.19
N GLY A 205 8.02 9.30 -45.65
CA GLY A 205 7.69 9.16 -47.08
C GLY A 205 8.08 7.80 -47.68
N ILE A 206 8.50 6.84 -46.86
CA ILE A 206 8.95 5.51 -47.28
C ILE A 206 7.74 4.59 -47.43
N ARG A 207 7.72 3.74 -48.47
CA ARG A 207 6.61 2.79 -48.69
C ARG A 207 6.69 1.65 -47.70
N VAL A 208 5.60 1.38 -46.99
CA VAL A 208 5.53 0.33 -45.96
C VAL A 208 4.61 -0.80 -46.40
N ASN A 209 5.15 -2.00 -46.55
CA ASN A 209 4.37 -3.23 -46.60
C ASN A 209 4.23 -3.79 -45.18
N TRP A 210 3.04 -3.70 -44.60
CA TRP A 210 2.80 -4.18 -43.25
C TRP A 210 2.15 -5.57 -43.28
N VAL A 211 2.88 -6.59 -42.86
CA VAL A 211 2.44 -7.99 -42.84
C VAL A 211 1.99 -8.37 -41.43
N ILE A 212 0.73 -8.76 -41.30
CA ILE A 212 0.13 -9.27 -40.07
C ILE A 212 -0.36 -10.70 -40.36
N ARG A 213 0.14 -11.68 -39.60
CA ARG A 213 -0.17 -13.11 -39.77
C ARG A 213 -1.67 -13.38 -39.76
N GLU A 214 -2.14 -14.19 -40.70
CA GLU A 214 -3.50 -14.75 -40.69
C GLU A 214 -3.63 -15.94 -39.71
N SER A 215 -2.51 -16.62 -39.43
CA SER A 215 -2.35 -17.65 -38.40
C SER A 215 -2.09 -17.08 -37.00
N GLY A 216 -1.92 -15.75 -36.86
CA GLY A 216 -1.61 -15.09 -35.59
C GLY A 216 -2.83 -14.60 -34.80
N HIS A 217 -2.57 -13.86 -33.73
CA HIS A 217 -3.62 -13.20 -32.93
C HIS A 217 -4.28 -12.00 -33.62
N GLY A 218 -3.76 -11.56 -34.78
CA GLY A 218 -4.20 -10.37 -35.52
C GLY A 218 -3.62 -9.05 -35.00
N PRO A 219 -4.22 -7.91 -35.39
CA PRO A 219 -3.82 -6.59 -34.92
C PRO A 219 -4.09 -6.42 -33.42
N SER A 220 -3.16 -5.80 -32.68
CA SER A 220 -3.40 -5.41 -31.28
C SER A 220 -4.43 -4.28 -31.19
N TRP A 221 -5.12 -4.19 -30.04
CA TRP A 221 -5.92 -3.02 -29.73
C TRP A 221 -5.04 -1.77 -29.72
N ASN A 222 -5.55 -0.67 -30.25
CA ASN A 222 -4.91 0.63 -30.14
C ASN A 222 -5.99 1.65 -29.82
N ALA A 223 -5.79 2.49 -28.81
CA ALA A 223 -6.79 3.45 -28.35
C ALA A 223 -6.24 4.89 -28.36
N PRO A 224 -7.09 5.91 -28.57
CA PRO A 224 -6.73 7.27 -28.21
C PRO A 224 -6.53 7.37 -26.68
N PRO A 225 -5.69 8.30 -26.19
CA PRO A 225 -5.44 8.47 -24.75
C PRO A 225 -6.70 8.86 -23.95
N TYR A 226 -7.68 9.49 -24.62
CA TYR A 226 -8.98 9.85 -24.06
C TYR A 226 -10.10 9.06 -24.75
N VAL A 227 -10.89 8.35 -23.95
CA VAL A 227 -11.97 7.45 -24.35
C VAL A 227 -13.28 7.84 -23.67
N THR A 228 -14.37 7.17 -24.05
CA THR A 228 -15.77 7.42 -23.67
C THR A 228 -16.31 8.78 -24.16
N PRO A 229 -17.64 8.96 -24.25
CA PRO A 229 -18.26 10.25 -24.55
C PRO A 229 -17.85 11.38 -23.58
N LEU A 230 -17.37 11.04 -22.38
CA LEU A 230 -16.89 11.99 -21.37
C LEU A 230 -15.39 12.33 -21.49
N LYS A 231 -14.70 11.87 -22.55
CA LYS A 231 -13.25 12.08 -22.80
C LYS A 231 -12.39 11.83 -21.56
N LYS A 232 -12.61 10.69 -20.92
CA LYS A 232 -11.85 10.24 -19.75
C LYS A 232 -10.54 9.60 -20.19
N TRP A 233 -9.48 9.88 -19.45
CA TRP A 233 -8.15 9.31 -19.69
C TRP A 233 -8.16 7.80 -19.39
N LEU A 234 -7.88 6.97 -20.41
CA LEU A 234 -8.04 5.51 -20.37
C LEU A 234 -7.27 4.85 -19.21
N GLU A 235 -6.01 5.24 -18.99
CA GLU A 235 -5.19 4.69 -17.91
C GLU A 235 -5.79 4.94 -16.53
N LYS A 236 -6.31 6.16 -16.29
CA LYS A 236 -6.95 6.49 -15.01
C LYS A 236 -8.25 5.70 -14.81
N LEU A 237 -9.01 5.37 -15.87
CA LEU A 237 -10.18 4.50 -15.76
C LEU A 237 -9.83 3.08 -15.24
N ALA A 238 -8.71 2.51 -15.67
CA ALA A 238 -8.26 1.19 -15.21
C ALA A 238 -7.92 1.16 -13.72
N HIS A 239 -7.64 2.31 -13.11
CA HIS A 239 -7.30 2.46 -11.69
C HIS A 239 -8.44 3.07 -10.84
N ILE A 240 -9.66 3.23 -11.37
CA ILE A 240 -10.83 3.56 -10.53
C ILE A 240 -11.36 2.26 -9.91
N ARG A 241 -11.33 2.15 -8.57
CA ARG A 241 -11.68 0.91 -7.85
C ARG A 241 -13.03 0.32 -8.25
N MET A 242 -14.07 1.15 -8.38
CA MET A 242 -15.39 0.70 -8.86
C MET A 242 -15.37 0.10 -10.27
N LEU A 243 -14.51 0.59 -11.17
CA LEU A 243 -14.39 0.04 -12.53
C LEU A 243 -13.62 -1.30 -12.54
N THR A 244 -12.73 -1.52 -11.58
CA THR A 244 -12.07 -2.83 -11.42
C THR A 244 -13.04 -3.96 -11.06
N TRP A 245 -14.25 -3.66 -10.55
CA TRP A 245 -15.28 -4.66 -10.24
C TRP A 245 -15.91 -5.31 -11.47
N PHE A 246 -15.73 -4.73 -12.67
CA PHE A 246 -16.17 -5.34 -13.92
C PHE A 246 -15.11 -6.29 -14.53
N SER A 247 -13.89 -6.30 -13.98
CA SER A 247 -12.88 -7.34 -14.28
C SER A 247 -13.02 -8.50 -13.28
N PRO A 248 -13.20 -9.75 -13.75
CA PRO A 248 -12.88 -10.91 -12.93
C PRO A 248 -11.47 -10.75 -12.37
N CYS A 249 -11.26 -11.11 -11.10
CA CYS A 249 -10.00 -10.87 -10.39
C CYS A 249 -9.87 -11.90 -9.26
N SER A 250 -8.94 -12.85 -9.36
CA SER A 250 -8.82 -13.95 -8.38
C SER A 250 -8.48 -13.44 -6.97
N TRP A 251 -7.53 -12.50 -6.87
CA TRP A 251 -7.17 -11.75 -5.65
C TRP A 251 -8.13 -10.59 -5.32
N GLY A 252 -9.26 -10.45 -6.03
CA GLY A 252 -10.20 -9.34 -5.87
C GLY A 252 -10.88 -9.26 -4.49
N ALA A 253 -10.63 -10.20 -3.58
CA ALA A 253 -11.05 -10.09 -2.18
C ALA A 253 -10.17 -9.15 -1.34
N ALA A 254 -8.97 -8.81 -1.81
CA ALA A 254 -8.08 -7.86 -1.15
C ALA A 254 -8.66 -6.44 -1.10
N ASP A 255 -9.49 -6.06 -2.08
CA ASP A 255 -10.02 -4.70 -2.24
C ASP A 255 -11.15 -4.33 -1.26
N GLY A 256 -11.68 -5.31 -0.51
CA GLY A 256 -12.78 -5.16 0.45
C GLY A 256 -14.20 -5.41 -0.10
N TYR A 257 -14.40 -5.51 -1.42
CA TYR A 257 -15.71 -5.51 -2.09
C TYR A 257 -16.16 -6.90 -2.56
N VAL A 258 -15.84 -7.96 -1.79
CA VAL A 258 -16.16 -9.37 -2.10
C VAL A 258 -17.62 -9.58 -2.52
N LYS A 259 -18.59 -9.00 -1.79
CA LYS A 259 -20.02 -9.15 -2.10
C LYS A 259 -20.39 -8.53 -3.46
N THR A 260 -19.80 -7.37 -3.79
CA THR A 260 -20.01 -6.67 -5.05
C THR A 260 -19.45 -7.46 -6.24
N ARG A 261 -18.21 -7.97 -6.11
CA ARG A 261 -17.59 -8.83 -7.13
C ARG A 261 -18.34 -10.15 -7.32
N ASN A 262 -18.79 -10.77 -6.22
CA ASN A 262 -19.62 -11.97 -6.27
C ASN A 262 -20.97 -11.71 -6.96
N PHE A 263 -21.56 -10.53 -6.80
CA PHE A 263 -22.74 -10.13 -7.59
C PHE A 263 -22.39 -10.06 -9.09
N TYR A 264 -21.37 -9.29 -9.47
CA TYR A 264 -21.01 -9.06 -10.88
C TYR A 264 -20.56 -10.32 -11.64
N HIS A 265 -19.88 -11.26 -10.98
CA HIS A 265 -19.36 -12.45 -11.67
C HIS A 265 -20.13 -13.75 -11.34
N GLY A 266 -20.66 -13.88 -10.12
CA GLY A 266 -21.40 -15.06 -9.69
C GLY A 266 -22.85 -15.10 -10.20
N THR A 267 -23.52 -13.95 -10.32
CA THR A 267 -24.93 -13.89 -10.77
C THR A 267 -25.08 -13.73 -12.28
N PHE A 268 -26.19 -14.22 -12.84
CA PHE A 268 -26.53 -14.01 -14.25
C PHE A 268 -26.72 -12.53 -14.60
N ILE A 269 -27.45 -11.78 -13.76
CA ILE A 269 -27.71 -10.35 -13.95
C ILE A 269 -26.40 -9.55 -13.89
N GLY A 270 -25.55 -9.83 -12.90
CA GLY A 270 -24.24 -9.21 -12.77
C GLY A 270 -23.37 -9.43 -14.01
N ARG A 271 -23.32 -10.66 -14.53
CA ARG A 271 -22.56 -10.98 -15.76
C ARG A 271 -23.11 -10.24 -16.97
N ALA A 272 -24.42 -10.11 -17.14
CA ALA A 272 -25.00 -9.32 -18.22
C ALA A 272 -24.59 -7.83 -18.16
N ILE A 273 -24.43 -7.26 -16.95
CA ILE A 273 -23.91 -5.89 -16.77
C ILE A 273 -22.42 -5.81 -17.14
N VAL A 274 -21.61 -6.78 -16.70
CA VAL A 274 -20.18 -6.88 -17.05
C VAL A 274 -19.99 -6.99 -18.57
N ASP A 275 -20.77 -7.83 -19.24
CA ASP A 275 -20.73 -8.02 -20.69
C ASP A 275 -21.07 -6.71 -21.43
N LYS A 276 -22.06 -5.97 -20.93
CA LYS A 276 -22.43 -4.67 -21.49
C LYS A 276 -21.34 -3.61 -21.27
N PHE A 277 -20.68 -3.60 -20.10
CA PHE A 277 -19.54 -2.72 -19.81
C PHE A 277 -18.40 -2.95 -20.81
N TRP A 278 -17.94 -4.20 -20.97
CA TRP A 278 -16.86 -4.53 -21.92
C TRP A 278 -17.24 -4.28 -23.38
N SER A 279 -18.50 -4.51 -23.75
CA SER A 279 -19.03 -4.17 -25.08
C SER A 279 -19.01 -2.66 -25.33
N ILE A 280 -19.39 -1.83 -24.35
CA ILE A 280 -19.32 -0.36 -24.48
C ILE A 280 -17.87 0.10 -24.63
N LEU A 281 -16.97 -0.37 -23.76
CA LEU A 281 -15.56 0.02 -23.77
C LEU A 281 -14.85 -0.34 -25.10
N GLY A 282 -15.08 -1.56 -25.60
CA GLY A 282 -14.52 -1.99 -26.89
C GLY A 282 -15.12 -1.26 -28.10
N ASN A 283 -16.44 -1.07 -28.12
CA ASN A 283 -17.10 -0.37 -29.24
C ASN A 283 -16.76 1.12 -29.29
N ASP A 284 -16.51 1.76 -28.15
CA ASP A 284 -16.06 3.16 -28.08
C ASP A 284 -14.71 3.34 -28.81
N VAL A 285 -13.72 2.50 -28.52
CA VAL A 285 -12.41 2.52 -29.21
C VAL A 285 -12.56 2.20 -30.70
N ILE A 286 -13.35 1.20 -31.09
CA ILE A 286 -13.62 0.87 -32.50
C ILE A 286 -14.25 2.07 -33.24
N THR A 287 -15.17 2.77 -32.60
CA THR A 287 -15.88 3.93 -33.16
C THR A 287 -14.97 5.15 -33.28
N LEU A 288 -14.16 5.43 -32.25
CA LEU A 288 -13.22 6.55 -32.24
C LEU A 288 -12.15 6.40 -33.34
N ASN A 289 -11.64 5.19 -33.55
CA ASN A 289 -10.63 4.90 -34.56
C ASN A 289 -11.18 4.85 -36.00
N LYS A 290 -12.50 4.77 -36.18
CA LYS A 290 -13.18 4.73 -37.50
C LYS A 290 -12.55 3.72 -38.47
N TYR A 291 -12.23 2.51 -37.98
CA TYR A 291 -11.51 1.49 -38.77
C TYR A 291 -12.10 1.27 -40.17
N ASP A 292 -13.43 1.23 -40.30
CA ASP A 292 -14.12 0.98 -41.58
C ASP A 292 -14.14 2.20 -42.54
N SER A 293 -13.45 3.30 -42.22
CA SER A 293 -13.39 4.49 -43.08
C SER A 293 -12.48 4.34 -44.32
N HIS A 294 -11.65 3.30 -44.37
CA HIS A 294 -10.81 2.95 -45.51
C HIS A 294 -10.54 1.44 -45.54
N SER A 295 -10.30 0.86 -46.72
CA SER A 295 -10.05 -0.59 -46.89
C SER A 295 -8.83 -1.07 -46.12
N GLU A 296 -7.75 -0.28 -46.10
CA GLU A 296 -6.53 -0.60 -45.37
C GLU A 296 -6.73 -0.47 -43.85
N THR A 297 -7.41 0.57 -43.37
CA THR A 297 -7.65 0.74 -41.93
C THR A 297 -8.62 -0.30 -41.38
N ALA A 298 -9.54 -0.82 -42.19
CA ALA A 298 -10.48 -1.87 -41.77
C ALA A 298 -9.74 -3.17 -41.35
N LYS A 299 -8.60 -3.46 -41.98
CA LYS A 299 -7.73 -4.61 -41.65
C LYS A 299 -7.10 -4.52 -40.25
N LEU A 300 -7.04 -3.33 -39.66
CA LEU A 300 -6.46 -3.08 -38.32
C LEU A 300 -7.47 -3.24 -37.18
N LYS A 301 -8.73 -3.58 -37.47
CA LYS A 301 -9.73 -3.85 -36.44
C LYS A 301 -9.31 -5.08 -35.60
N PRO A 302 -9.19 -4.97 -34.27
CA PRO A 302 -8.74 -6.08 -33.43
C PRO A 302 -9.68 -7.30 -33.50
N TRP A 303 -9.11 -8.51 -33.54
CA TRP A 303 -9.88 -9.76 -33.65
C TRP A 303 -10.33 -10.31 -32.29
N SER A 304 -9.67 -9.92 -31.21
CA SER A 304 -9.97 -10.34 -29.84
C SER A 304 -10.89 -9.34 -29.13
N ASN A 305 -11.79 -9.82 -28.27
CA ASN A 305 -12.66 -8.96 -27.48
C ASN A 305 -11.86 -8.23 -26.38
N ALA A 306 -12.05 -6.92 -26.24
CA ALA A 306 -11.33 -6.03 -25.32
C ALA A 306 -11.26 -6.51 -23.86
N MET A 307 -12.18 -7.36 -23.40
CA MET A 307 -12.07 -8.00 -22.10
C MET A 307 -10.76 -8.80 -21.97
N PHE A 308 -10.42 -9.63 -22.96
CA PHE A 308 -9.44 -10.72 -22.88
C PHE A 308 -7.99 -10.35 -23.24
N VAL A 309 -7.68 -9.06 -23.44
CA VAL A 309 -6.43 -8.63 -24.11
C VAL A 309 -5.31 -8.15 -23.18
N ALA A 310 -5.59 -7.88 -21.90
CA ALA A 310 -4.61 -7.36 -20.95
C ALA A 310 -3.79 -6.17 -21.52
N THR A 311 -2.47 -6.33 -21.56
CA THR A 311 -1.52 -5.33 -22.07
C THR A 311 -1.22 -5.44 -23.57
N SER A 312 -1.92 -6.31 -24.33
CA SER A 312 -1.96 -6.31 -25.81
C SER A 312 -2.76 -5.13 -26.38
N ILE A 313 -2.47 -3.93 -25.88
CA ILE A 313 -3.10 -2.66 -26.23
C ILE A 313 -2.05 -1.53 -26.29
N GLY A 314 -2.04 -0.79 -27.39
CA GLY A 314 -1.25 0.42 -27.59
C GLY A 314 -2.06 1.69 -27.38
N ILE A 315 -1.37 2.81 -27.16
CA ILE A 315 -1.96 4.16 -27.21
C ILE A 315 -1.48 4.88 -28.47
N LEU A 316 -2.39 5.58 -29.13
CA LEU A 316 -2.11 6.44 -30.29
C LEU A 316 -1.44 7.74 -29.79
N ASN A 317 -0.12 7.68 -29.59
CA ASN A 317 0.71 8.77 -29.04
C ASN A 317 1.54 9.52 -30.11
N TYR A 318 1.04 9.50 -31.34
CA TYR A 318 1.67 10.05 -32.55
C TYR A 318 1.37 11.55 -32.76
N GLU A 319 2.14 12.22 -33.61
CA GLU A 319 1.99 13.66 -33.90
C GLU A 319 1.01 13.93 -35.06
N LYS A 320 1.03 13.08 -36.09
CA LYS A 320 -0.03 12.96 -37.10
C LYS A 320 -1.00 11.86 -36.69
N ASP A 321 -2.25 11.96 -37.15
CA ASP A 321 -3.20 10.85 -37.04
C ASP A 321 -2.68 9.64 -37.84
N PHE A 322 -2.47 8.53 -37.13
CA PHE A 322 -1.97 7.29 -37.72
C PHE A 322 -2.86 6.77 -38.85
N PHE A 323 -4.19 6.90 -38.72
CA PHE A 323 -5.13 6.39 -39.71
C PHE A 323 -5.12 7.24 -40.99
N GLU A 324 -4.81 8.53 -40.89
CA GLU A 324 -4.61 9.37 -42.09
C GLU A 324 -3.29 9.05 -42.78
N VAL A 325 -2.20 8.80 -42.02
CA VAL A 325 -0.92 8.31 -42.59
C VAL A 325 -1.09 6.98 -43.36
N VAL A 326 -1.98 6.10 -42.92
CA VAL A 326 -2.33 4.88 -43.68
C VAL A 326 -3.14 5.21 -44.95
N LYS A 327 -4.06 6.18 -44.89
CA LYS A 327 -4.88 6.61 -46.03
C LYS A 327 -4.12 7.41 -47.09
N GLU A 328 -3.00 8.04 -46.74
CA GLU A 328 -2.07 8.70 -47.69
C GLU A 328 -1.50 7.71 -48.73
N GLY A 329 -1.69 6.39 -48.56
CA GLY A 329 -1.37 5.36 -49.56
C GLY A 329 0.07 4.84 -49.53
N LEU A 330 0.89 5.35 -48.60
CA LEU A 330 2.24 4.85 -48.36
C LEU A 330 2.28 3.51 -47.62
N VAL A 331 1.22 3.19 -46.86
CA VAL A 331 1.12 1.94 -46.09
C VAL A 331 0.14 0.98 -46.79
N LYS A 332 0.61 -0.22 -47.13
CA LYS A 332 -0.23 -1.33 -47.61
C LYS A 332 -0.19 -2.48 -46.61
N ILE A 333 -1.35 -2.89 -46.12
CA ILE A 333 -1.49 -3.92 -45.09
C ILE A 333 -1.87 -5.25 -45.74
N HIS A 334 -1.15 -6.31 -45.37
CA HIS A 334 -1.32 -7.66 -45.86
C HIS A 334 -1.68 -8.57 -44.68
N ILE A 335 -2.83 -9.23 -44.75
CA ILE A 335 -3.25 -10.24 -43.75
C ILE A 335 -2.88 -11.60 -44.34
N ALA A 336 -1.64 -12.03 -44.10
CA ALA A 336 -1.03 -13.23 -44.65
C ALA A 336 0.23 -13.59 -43.85
N ASP A 337 0.70 -14.82 -43.99
CA ASP A 337 1.88 -15.34 -43.30
C ASP A 337 3.10 -15.26 -44.22
N VAL A 338 4.32 -15.19 -43.66
CA VAL A 338 5.56 -15.14 -44.45
C VAL A 338 6.02 -16.57 -44.73
N GLU A 339 6.03 -17.00 -45.98
CA GLU A 339 6.46 -18.36 -46.34
C GLU A 339 7.98 -18.49 -46.50
N ARG A 340 8.62 -17.50 -47.13
CA ARG A 340 10.06 -17.52 -47.44
C ARG A 340 10.54 -16.17 -47.94
N LEU A 341 11.87 -16.04 -47.98
CA LEU A 341 12.58 -14.94 -48.60
C LEU A 341 13.22 -15.38 -49.93
N SER A 342 13.56 -14.40 -50.74
CA SER A 342 14.54 -14.47 -51.82
C SER A 342 15.12 -13.08 -52.01
N LYS A 343 16.14 -12.88 -52.87
CA LYS A 343 16.77 -11.58 -53.14
C LYS A 343 15.80 -10.37 -53.06
N GLN A 344 15.95 -9.59 -51.99
CA GLN A 344 15.17 -8.41 -51.61
C GLN A 344 13.64 -8.57 -51.74
N THR A 345 13.11 -9.77 -51.50
CA THR A 345 11.69 -10.10 -51.72
C THR A 345 11.15 -11.00 -50.61
N VAL A 346 10.08 -10.56 -49.96
CA VAL A 346 9.31 -11.36 -48.98
C VAL A 346 8.14 -12.02 -49.72
N HIS A 347 7.99 -13.34 -49.60
CA HIS A 347 6.89 -14.09 -50.25
C HIS A 347 5.86 -14.50 -49.20
N LEU A 348 4.59 -14.21 -49.47
CA LEU A 348 3.48 -14.43 -48.55
C LEU A 348 2.62 -15.64 -48.92
N SER A 349 1.87 -16.16 -47.95
CA SER A 349 0.99 -17.34 -48.11
C SER A 349 -0.18 -17.16 -49.10
N ASP A 350 -0.52 -15.92 -49.44
CA ASP A 350 -1.51 -15.58 -50.48
C ASP A 350 -0.91 -15.52 -51.91
N GLY A 351 0.39 -15.79 -52.05
CA GLY A 351 1.14 -15.70 -53.31
C GLY A 351 1.69 -14.30 -53.63
N THR A 352 1.46 -13.30 -52.76
CA THR A 352 2.03 -11.96 -52.92
C THR A 352 3.54 -11.97 -52.73
N ALA A 353 4.26 -11.31 -53.63
CA ALA A 353 5.71 -11.06 -53.53
C ALA A 353 5.96 -9.56 -53.27
N LEU A 354 6.67 -9.25 -52.17
CA LEU A 354 6.92 -7.89 -51.70
C LEU A 354 8.39 -7.53 -51.82
N HIS A 355 8.75 -6.69 -52.79
CA HIS A 355 10.10 -6.15 -52.89
C HIS A 355 10.37 -5.12 -51.78
N THR A 356 11.49 -5.27 -51.08
CA THR A 356 11.83 -4.45 -49.91
C THR A 356 13.33 -4.25 -49.75
N ASP A 357 13.71 -3.05 -49.32
CA ASP A 357 15.09 -2.72 -48.95
C ASP A 357 15.43 -3.20 -47.53
N VAL A 358 14.42 -3.39 -46.66
CA VAL A 358 14.57 -3.79 -45.24
C VAL A 358 13.41 -4.68 -44.78
N LEU A 359 13.67 -5.67 -43.91
CA LEU A 359 12.65 -6.43 -43.18
C LEU A 359 12.75 -6.15 -41.66
N CYS A 360 11.75 -5.44 -41.13
CA CYS A 360 11.66 -5.07 -39.71
C CYS A 360 10.70 -6.01 -38.97
N CYS A 361 11.16 -6.70 -37.92
CA CYS A 361 10.38 -7.71 -37.22
C CYS A 361 9.90 -7.25 -35.82
N ALA A 362 8.59 -7.27 -35.59
CA ALA A 362 7.93 -7.13 -34.29
C ALA A 362 7.48 -8.51 -33.76
N THR A 363 8.39 -9.48 -33.81
CA THR A 363 8.14 -10.91 -33.58
C THR A 363 8.14 -11.34 -32.10
N GLY A 364 8.40 -10.40 -31.18
CA GLY A 364 8.20 -10.60 -29.75
C GLY A 364 9.49 -10.88 -28.97
N TRP A 365 9.34 -11.50 -27.80
CA TRP A 365 10.40 -11.61 -26.81
C TRP A 365 10.44 -13.01 -26.20
N LYS A 366 11.65 -13.50 -25.91
CA LYS A 366 11.82 -14.67 -25.04
C LYS A 366 11.49 -14.23 -23.61
N HIS A 367 10.58 -14.97 -22.97
CA HIS A 367 10.01 -14.61 -21.67
C HIS A 367 10.76 -15.23 -20.47
N VAL A 368 11.78 -16.04 -20.73
CA VAL A 368 12.68 -16.63 -19.72
C VAL A 368 14.02 -15.91 -19.80
N PRO A 369 14.59 -15.43 -18.68
CA PRO A 369 15.93 -14.83 -18.67
C PRO A 369 16.99 -15.87 -19.06
N PRO A 370 18.05 -15.48 -19.80
CA PRO A 370 19.08 -16.39 -20.26
C PRO A 370 20.13 -16.65 -19.15
N ILE A 371 19.65 -17.11 -17.99
CA ILE A 371 20.45 -17.45 -16.80
C ILE A 371 20.24 -18.93 -16.50
N ARG A 372 21.33 -19.71 -16.43
CA ARG A 372 21.24 -21.11 -15.97
C ARG A 372 21.20 -21.15 -14.44
N PHE A 373 20.11 -21.65 -13.89
CA PHE A 373 20.00 -21.91 -12.46
C PHE A 373 20.59 -23.29 -12.13
N LEU A 374 21.37 -23.36 -11.05
CA LEU A 374 22.05 -24.57 -10.58
C LEU A 374 21.74 -24.80 -9.09
N PRO A 375 21.74 -26.05 -8.59
CA PRO A 375 21.87 -27.31 -9.34
C PRO A 375 20.70 -27.52 -10.30
N ASP A 376 20.90 -28.35 -11.34
CA ASP A 376 19.84 -28.63 -12.32
C ASP A 376 18.58 -29.18 -11.62
N GLY A 377 17.42 -28.63 -11.96
CA GLY A 377 16.14 -28.89 -11.27
C GLY A 377 15.71 -27.80 -10.29
N VAL A 378 16.61 -26.94 -9.79
CA VAL A 378 16.24 -25.85 -8.87
C VAL A 378 15.21 -24.87 -9.46
N THR A 379 15.18 -24.73 -10.79
CA THR A 379 14.24 -23.92 -11.59
C THR A 379 12.77 -24.18 -11.24
N GLU A 380 12.39 -25.44 -11.04
CA GLU A 380 11.03 -25.82 -10.63
C GLU A 380 10.74 -25.30 -9.21
N GLY A 381 11.67 -25.52 -8.28
CA GLY A 381 11.56 -25.10 -6.89
C GLY A 381 11.48 -23.58 -6.70
N ILE A 382 12.11 -22.80 -7.59
CA ILE A 382 12.01 -21.33 -7.61
C ILE A 382 10.76 -20.79 -8.34
N GLY A 383 9.91 -21.65 -8.92
CA GLY A 383 8.66 -21.27 -9.60
C GLY A 383 8.85 -20.65 -10.99
N MET A 384 10.01 -20.86 -11.62
CA MET A 384 10.33 -20.39 -12.96
C MET A 384 9.73 -21.29 -14.05
N PRO A 385 9.47 -20.76 -15.27
CA PRO A 385 9.08 -21.56 -16.42
C PRO A 385 10.06 -22.71 -16.70
N HIS A 386 9.53 -23.91 -16.85
CA HIS A 386 10.27 -25.13 -17.16
C HIS A 386 9.39 -26.08 -17.99
N THR A 387 10.00 -27.07 -18.65
CA THR A 387 9.25 -28.05 -19.45
C THR A 387 8.30 -28.86 -18.56
N PRO A 388 6.99 -28.91 -18.86
CA PRO A 388 6.04 -29.66 -18.04
C PRO A 388 6.38 -31.16 -18.01
N SER A 389 6.32 -31.78 -16.83
CA SER A 389 6.43 -33.22 -16.65
C SER A 389 5.32 -33.73 -15.72
N ARG A 390 5.09 -35.04 -15.71
CA ARG A 390 4.09 -35.66 -14.84
C ARG A 390 4.37 -35.45 -13.33
N ASN A 391 5.63 -35.21 -12.97
CA ASN A 391 6.10 -35.16 -11.59
C ASN A 391 6.53 -33.75 -11.16
N SER A 392 6.52 -32.76 -12.05
CA SER A 392 6.95 -31.39 -11.75
C SER A 392 5.78 -30.53 -11.28
N PHE A 393 6.03 -29.64 -10.33
CA PHE A 393 5.08 -28.64 -9.87
C PHE A 393 4.94 -27.50 -10.90
N PRO A 394 3.73 -27.03 -11.25
CA PRO A 394 2.44 -27.43 -10.69
C PRO A 394 1.86 -28.73 -11.29
N TYR A 395 1.45 -29.64 -10.42
CA TYR A 395 0.91 -30.95 -10.80
C TYR A 395 -0.42 -30.85 -11.56
N ALA A 396 -0.63 -31.72 -12.54
CA ALA A 396 -1.85 -31.76 -13.37
C ALA A 396 -3.16 -31.77 -12.56
N THR A 397 -3.22 -32.55 -11.47
CA THR A 397 -4.41 -32.62 -10.59
C THR A 397 -4.72 -31.29 -9.90
N LEU A 398 -3.69 -30.53 -9.50
CA LEU A 398 -3.84 -29.20 -8.91
C LEU A 398 -4.26 -28.17 -9.98
N LEU A 399 -3.72 -28.29 -11.20
CA LEU A 399 -4.12 -27.47 -12.34
C LEU A 399 -5.61 -27.66 -12.66
N ASP A 400 -6.10 -28.90 -12.74
CA ASP A 400 -7.51 -29.21 -13.01
C ASP A 400 -8.43 -28.69 -11.89
N GLN A 401 -8.03 -28.83 -10.62
CA GLN A 401 -8.76 -28.30 -9.47
C GLN A 401 -8.86 -26.77 -9.51
N VAL A 402 -7.73 -26.08 -9.74
CA VAL A 402 -7.65 -24.62 -9.81
C VAL A 402 -8.43 -24.06 -10.99
N ASP A 403 -8.29 -24.68 -12.18
CA ASP A 403 -9.04 -24.29 -13.36
C ASP A 403 -10.55 -24.41 -13.11
N LYS A 404 -11.00 -25.49 -12.46
CA LYS A 404 -12.40 -25.65 -12.04
C LYS A 404 -12.84 -24.56 -11.06
N GLU A 405 -12.04 -24.20 -10.06
CA GLU A 405 -12.37 -23.10 -9.12
C GLU A 405 -12.53 -21.77 -9.87
N ILE A 406 -11.57 -21.42 -10.73
CA ILE A 406 -11.60 -20.20 -11.55
C ILE A 406 -12.89 -20.16 -12.39
N PHE A 407 -13.26 -21.29 -12.98
CA PHE A 407 -14.43 -21.44 -13.83
C PHE A 407 -15.77 -21.44 -13.08
N ASP A 408 -15.81 -21.87 -11.82
CA ASP A 408 -17.01 -21.80 -10.98
C ASP A 408 -17.19 -20.39 -10.39
N LYS A 409 -16.08 -19.73 -10.01
CA LYS A 409 -16.05 -18.35 -9.50
C LYS A 409 -16.30 -17.31 -10.60
N PHE A 410 -15.81 -17.57 -11.81
CA PHE A 410 -15.90 -16.68 -12.97
C PHE A 410 -16.38 -17.42 -14.24
N PRO A 411 -17.68 -17.82 -14.33
CA PRO A 411 -18.19 -18.61 -15.44
C PRO A 411 -17.93 -18.05 -16.85
N ARG A 412 -17.85 -16.72 -16.98
CA ARG A 412 -17.51 -16.02 -18.24
C ARG A 412 -16.14 -16.42 -18.80
N LEU A 413 -15.20 -16.88 -17.97
CA LEU A 413 -13.88 -17.30 -18.44
C LEU A 413 -13.89 -18.64 -19.20
N LYS A 414 -15.02 -19.38 -19.18
CA LYS A 414 -15.25 -20.53 -20.08
C LYS A 414 -15.46 -20.10 -21.54
N ASP A 415 -15.86 -18.84 -21.76
CA ASP A 415 -16.18 -18.29 -23.08
C ASP A 415 -15.01 -17.52 -23.70
N GLN A 416 -13.79 -18.09 -23.62
CA GLN A 416 -12.61 -17.47 -24.23
C GLN A 416 -12.78 -17.30 -25.76
N PRO A 417 -12.43 -16.13 -26.33
CA PRO A 417 -12.58 -15.88 -27.77
C PRO A 417 -11.67 -16.77 -28.61
N ILE A 418 -10.53 -17.22 -28.05
CA ILE A 418 -9.54 -18.09 -28.71
C ILE A 418 -10.13 -19.47 -29.08
N GLN A 419 -11.17 -19.94 -28.39
CA GLN A 419 -11.84 -21.20 -28.74
C GLN A 419 -13.10 -21.04 -29.63
N LYS A 420 -13.60 -19.82 -29.83
CA LYS A 420 -14.94 -19.60 -30.43
C LYS A 420 -15.00 -18.67 -31.64
N VAL A 421 -14.01 -17.79 -31.86
CA VAL A 421 -14.14 -16.72 -32.89
C VAL A 421 -12.88 -16.50 -33.75
N GLN A 422 -11.68 -16.86 -33.30
CA GLN A 422 -10.47 -16.74 -34.14
C GLN A 422 -10.26 -18.00 -35.00
N ASN A 423 -9.93 -17.77 -36.28
CA ASN A 423 -9.60 -18.72 -37.33
C ASN A 423 -9.21 -20.15 -36.88
N SER A 424 -9.76 -21.16 -37.56
CA SER A 424 -9.22 -22.54 -37.59
C SER A 424 -7.78 -22.66 -38.10
N LYS A 425 -7.15 -21.52 -38.45
CA LYS A 425 -5.76 -21.35 -38.85
C LYS A 425 -4.83 -20.92 -37.72
N TYR A 426 -5.31 -20.59 -36.51
CA TYR A 426 -4.42 -20.05 -35.46
C TYR A 426 -3.32 -21.06 -35.06
N HIS A 427 -2.07 -20.63 -35.09
CA HIS A 427 -0.90 -21.38 -34.59
C HIS A 427 0.26 -20.45 -34.19
N THR A 428 1.21 -20.98 -33.43
CA THR A 428 2.38 -20.23 -32.96
C THR A 428 3.35 -19.90 -34.10
N LEU A 429 4.27 -18.95 -33.90
CA LEU A 429 5.09 -18.41 -35.01
C LEU A 429 5.97 -19.47 -35.69
N LEU A 430 6.48 -20.45 -34.95
CA LEU A 430 7.33 -21.51 -35.51
C LEU A 430 6.56 -22.68 -36.15
N GLU A 431 5.23 -22.64 -36.15
CA GLU A 431 4.40 -23.56 -36.92
C GLU A 431 4.09 -23.00 -38.33
N ASP A 432 4.40 -21.71 -38.60
CA ASP A 432 4.35 -21.15 -39.95
C ASP A 432 5.38 -21.85 -40.85
N LYS A 433 4.97 -22.18 -42.08
CA LYS A 433 5.84 -22.78 -43.10
C LYS A 433 7.01 -21.84 -43.42
N GLY A 434 8.23 -22.35 -43.28
CA GLY A 434 9.46 -21.66 -43.66
C GLY A 434 10.03 -20.71 -42.59
N LEU A 435 9.48 -20.74 -41.36
CA LEU A 435 10.11 -20.14 -40.19
C LEU A 435 10.76 -21.22 -39.31
N SER A 436 11.87 -20.90 -38.66
CA SER A 436 12.58 -21.80 -37.73
C SER A 436 13.34 -21.00 -36.66
N SER A 437 13.97 -21.69 -35.71
CA SER A 437 14.92 -21.09 -34.76
C SER A 437 15.99 -22.10 -34.35
N ASN A 438 17.16 -21.58 -33.96
CA ASN A 438 18.25 -22.35 -33.34
C ASN A 438 18.27 -22.17 -31.80
N ASP A 439 17.29 -21.47 -31.23
CA ASP A 439 17.19 -21.24 -29.78
C ASP A 439 16.54 -22.44 -29.06
N ASP A 440 17.13 -22.88 -27.94
CA ASP A 440 16.54 -23.93 -27.08
C ASP A 440 15.18 -23.51 -26.50
N ILE A 441 15.01 -22.22 -26.18
CA ILE A 441 13.77 -21.64 -25.65
C ILE A 441 13.30 -20.50 -26.54
N THR A 442 12.07 -20.66 -27.04
CA THR A 442 11.37 -19.74 -27.94
C THR A 442 10.02 -19.35 -27.32
N PRO A 443 9.33 -18.32 -27.83
CA PRO A 443 7.95 -18.03 -27.45
C PRO A 443 6.94 -19.15 -27.80
N SER A 444 7.30 -20.07 -28.70
CA SER A 444 6.52 -21.27 -29.04
C SER A 444 6.81 -22.48 -28.15
N THR A 445 7.87 -22.45 -27.33
CA THR A 445 8.26 -23.59 -26.49
C THR A 445 7.24 -23.79 -25.37
N GLU A 446 6.64 -24.99 -25.26
CA GLU A 446 5.69 -25.29 -24.20
C GLU A 446 6.39 -25.38 -22.84
N LEU A 447 6.17 -24.37 -22.00
CA LEU A 447 6.69 -24.26 -20.63
C LEU A 447 5.54 -24.05 -19.64
N THR A 448 5.77 -24.40 -18.38
CA THR A 448 4.93 -23.95 -17.26
C THR A 448 4.96 -22.41 -17.16
N PRO A 449 3.86 -21.76 -16.75
CA PRO A 449 3.90 -20.33 -16.46
C PRO A 449 4.76 -20.04 -15.22
N TYR A 450 5.23 -18.79 -15.09
CA TYR A 450 5.75 -18.29 -13.81
C TYR A 450 4.72 -18.56 -12.70
N THR A 451 5.08 -19.41 -11.75
CA THR A 451 4.20 -19.89 -10.68
C THR A 451 4.78 -19.44 -9.35
N LEU A 452 4.64 -18.14 -9.10
CA LEU A 452 5.23 -17.43 -7.96
C LEU A 452 4.14 -16.96 -7.02
N TYR A 453 4.34 -17.12 -5.71
CA TYR A 453 3.44 -16.54 -4.71
C TYR A 453 3.47 -15.02 -4.82
N HIS A 454 2.27 -14.44 -4.99
CA HIS A 454 2.03 -13.02 -5.28
C HIS A 454 2.89 -12.44 -6.42
N PHE A 455 3.38 -13.28 -7.34
CA PHE A 455 4.31 -12.89 -8.41
C PHE A 455 5.68 -12.37 -7.93
N ILE A 456 6.06 -12.65 -6.67
CA ILE A 456 7.30 -12.15 -6.04
C ILE A 456 8.21 -13.29 -5.55
N ILE A 457 7.70 -14.34 -4.92
CA ILE A 457 8.56 -15.39 -4.30
C ILE A 457 8.25 -16.79 -4.82
N PRO A 458 9.21 -17.73 -4.73
CA PRO A 458 8.96 -19.13 -5.04
C PRO A 458 7.79 -19.76 -4.28
N PRO A 459 7.13 -20.78 -4.87
CA PRO A 459 6.03 -21.52 -4.24
C PRO A 459 6.53 -22.67 -3.33
N SER A 460 7.84 -22.88 -3.17
CA SER A 460 8.38 -24.00 -2.39
C SER A 460 8.63 -23.65 -0.92
N SER A 461 8.46 -24.66 -0.06
CA SER A 461 8.74 -24.55 1.38
C SER A 461 10.23 -24.29 1.69
N GLN A 462 11.14 -24.75 0.83
CA GLN A 462 12.58 -24.49 0.96
C GLN A 462 12.89 -22.99 0.89
N PHE A 463 12.44 -22.32 -0.18
CA PHE A 463 12.72 -20.89 -0.36
C PHE A 463 11.88 -20.00 0.57
N LEU A 464 10.68 -20.43 0.98
CA LEU A 464 9.92 -19.79 2.06
C LEU A 464 10.65 -19.84 3.42
N LYS A 465 11.41 -20.91 3.69
CA LYS A 465 12.23 -21.03 4.91
C LYS A 465 13.52 -20.20 4.86
N ILE A 466 14.25 -20.29 3.75
CA ILE A 466 15.59 -19.67 3.60
C ILE A 466 15.46 -18.17 3.31
N ARG A 467 14.55 -17.77 2.41
CA ARG A 467 14.25 -16.38 2.02
C ARG A 467 15.42 -15.63 1.37
N ASP A 468 16.08 -16.29 0.43
CA ASP A 468 17.27 -15.82 -0.28
C ASP A 468 17.05 -15.54 -1.78
N ILE A 469 15.83 -15.68 -2.31
CA ILE A 469 15.50 -15.30 -3.69
C ILE A 469 14.12 -14.65 -3.78
N ALA A 470 14.01 -13.63 -4.65
CA ALA A 470 12.76 -13.02 -5.05
C ALA A 470 12.81 -12.49 -6.50
N PHE A 471 11.64 -12.20 -7.04
CA PHE A 471 11.39 -11.70 -8.37
C PHE A 471 10.64 -10.36 -8.28
N VAL A 472 11.08 -9.34 -9.01
CA VAL A 472 10.39 -8.04 -9.06
C VAL A 472 10.22 -7.63 -10.51
N GLY A 473 9.03 -7.20 -10.89
CA GLY A 473 8.73 -6.81 -12.27
C GLY A 473 8.68 -7.95 -13.30
N MET A 474 8.60 -9.21 -12.86
CA MET A 474 8.29 -10.36 -13.73
C MET A 474 6.80 -10.43 -14.07
N LEU A 475 6.24 -9.29 -14.46
CA LEU A 475 4.83 -9.10 -14.81
C LEU A 475 4.67 -7.87 -15.71
N VAL A 476 3.52 -7.77 -16.40
CA VAL A 476 3.21 -6.62 -17.28
C VAL A 476 1.87 -6.00 -16.88
N ASN A 477 1.86 -4.68 -16.70
CA ASN A 477 0.67 -3.89 -16.36
C ASN A 477 0.88 -2.39 -16.68
N PHE A 478 -0.18 -1.57 -16.63
CA PHE A 478 -0.12 -0.13 -16.94
C PHE A 478 0.55 0.75 -15.86
N SER A 479 0.71 0.21 -14.65
CA SER A 479 1.20 0.87 -13.44
C SER A 479 2.54 0.29 -12.96
N HIS A 480 3.37 -0.16 -13.90
CA HIS A 480 4.64 -0.83 -13.61
C HIS A 480 5.55 -0.07 -12.61
N PRO A 481 5.65 1.27 -12.59
CA PRO A 481 6.37 2.00 -11.56
C PRO A 481 5.80 1.84 -10.14
N MET A 482 4.48 1.99 -9.96
CA MET A 482 3.83 1.81 -8.66
C MET A 482 3.93 0.35 -8.18
N VAL A 483 3.68 -0.59 -9.09
CA VAL A 483 3.77 -2.02 -8.79
C VAL A 483 5.19 -2.40 -8.40
N SER A 484 6.21 -1.93 -9.14
CA SER A 484 7.62 -2.16 -8.78
C SER A 484 7.97 -1.61 -7.40
N HIS A 485 7.48 -0.42 -7.06
CA HIS A 485 7.72 0.21 -5.76
C HIS A 485 7.11 -0.62 -4.61
N VAL A 486 5.83 -1.00 -4.70
CA VAL A 486 5.16 -1.80 -3.65
C VAL A 486 5.66 -3.25 -3.60
N GLN A 487 5.93 -3.90 -4.75
CA GLN A 487 6.59 -5.21 -4.79
C GLN A 487 7.96 -5.17 -4.11
N SER A 488 8.73 -4.08 -4.27
CA SER A 488 10.04 -3.94 -3.63
C SER A 488 9.94 -3.85 -2.12
N LEU A 489 8.92 -3.17 -1.58
CA LEU A 489 8.67 -3.13 -0.14
C LEU A 489 8.22 -4.49 0.41
N TRP A 490 7.30 -5.16 -0.27
CA TRP A 490 6.85 -6.52 0.09
C TRP A 490 8.00 -7.52 0.04
N MET A 491 8.84 -7.48 -0.99
CA MET A 491 10.05 -8.29 -1.13
C MET A 491 11.00 -8.12 0.06
N ASN A 492 11.22 -6.87 0.51
CA ASN A 492 12.07 -6.60 1.67
C ASN A 492 11.47 -7.19 2.96
N ALA A 493 10.18 -6.93 3.22
CA ALA A 493 9.48 -7.54 4.35
C ALA A 493 9.53 -9.07 4.29
N PHE A 494 9.48 -9.68 3.10
CA PHE A 494 9.71 -11.12 2.95
C PHE A 494 11.14 -11.51 3.39
N PHE A 495 12.17 -10.89 2.82
CA PHE A 495 13.59 -11.18 3.12
C PHE A 495 13.98 -10.96 4.60
N ASP A 496 13.29 -10.05 5.27
CA ASP A 496 13.52 -9.69 6.66
C ASP A 496 12.63 -10.48 7.64
N ASP A 497 11.77 -11.38 7.14
CA ASP A 497 10.84 -12.23 7.92
C ASP A 497 9.67 -11.47 8.58
N MET A 498 9.28 -10.34 8.00
CA MET A 498 8.33 -9.36 8.54
C MET A 498 6.95 -9.41 7.87
N ILE A 499 6.56 -10.56 7.33
CA ILE A 499 5.22 -10.83 6.76
C ILE A 499 4.55 -11.91 7.63
N PRO A 500 3.66 -11.53 8.57
CA PRO A 500 3.09 -12.47 9.55
C PRO A 500 2.27 -13.62 8.94
N SER A 501 1.72 -13.44 7.73
CA SER A 501 1.00 -14.48 7.00
C SER A 501 1.91 -15.59 6.43
N LEU A 502 3.22 -15.38 6.42
CA LEU A 502 4.21 -16.29 5.84
C LEU A 502 5.19 -16.80 6.92
N PRO A 503 5.00 -17.99 7.53
CA PRO A 503 5.92 -18.54 8.54
C PRO A 503 7.13 -19.24 7.90
N ARG A 504 8.33 -19.08 8.49
CA ARG A 504 9.56 -19.80 8.04
C ARG A 504 9.46 -21.32 8.11
N ASN A 505 8.73 -21.85 9.09
CA ASN A 505 8.53 -23.28 9.28
C ASN A 505 7.03 -23.60 9.09
N PRO A 506 6.53 -23.63 7.85
CA PRO A 506 5.13 -23.84 7.55
C PRO A 506 4.69 -25.29 7.84
N SER A 507 3.44 -25.48 8.24
CA SER A 507 2.84 -26.82 8.27
C SER A 507 2.56 -27.34 6.84
N PRO A 508 2.40 -28.66 6.62
CA PRO A 508 2.04 -29.20 5.31
C PRO A 508 0.76 -28.61 4.72
N GLU A 509 -0.24 -28.32 5.56
CA GLU A 509 -1.51 -27.70 5.19
C GLU A 509 -1.32 -26.23 4.78
N PHE A 510 -0.36 -25.52 5.41
CA PHE A 510 0.04 -24.19 4.95
C PHE A 510 0.70 -24.26 3.57
N VAL A 511 1.69 -25.15 3.39
CA VAL A 511 2.41 -25.30 2.11
C VAL A 511 1.44 -25.61 0.97
N SER A 512 0.47 -26.50 1.20
CA SER A 512 -0.59 -26.81 0.22
C SER A 512 -1.41 -25.58 -0.18
N ARG A 513 -1.85 -24.76 0.79
CA ARG A 513 -2.59 -23.51 0.50
C ARG A 513 -1.73 -22.46 -0.21
N PHE A 514 -0.48 -22.30 0.21
CA PHE A 514 0.50 -21.37 -0.37
C PHE A 514 0.80 -21.71 -1.85
N GLN A 515 1.04 -22.99 -2.13
CA GLN A 515 1.19 -23.51 -3.48
C GLN A 515 -0.08 -23.37 -4.32
N HIS A 516 -1.24 -23.68 -3.75
CA HIS A 516 -2.53 -23.51 -4.41
C HIS A 516 -2.79 -22.05 -4.81
N GLU A 517 -2.46 -21.07 -3.96
CA GLU A 517 -2.61 -19.64 -4.27
C GLU A 517 -1.67 -19.20 -5.40
N ALA A 518 -0.41 -19.64 -5.41
CA ALA A 518 0.53 -19.36 -6.50
C ALA A 518 0.03 -19.90 -7.85
N VAL A 519 -0.52 -21.12 -7.87
CA VAL A 519 -1.13 -21.74 -9.07
C VAL A 519 -2.44 -21.06 -9.45
N LEU A 520 -3.28 -20.69 -8.48
CA LEU A 520 -4.51 -19.95 -8.72
C LEU A 520 -4.24 -18.62 -9.42
N HIS A 521 -3.19 -17.91 -9.03
CA HIS A 521 -2.83 -16.64 -9.63
C HIS A 521 -2.25 -16.80 -11.04
N SER A 522 -1.36 -17.77 -11.30
CA SER A 522 -0.82 -18.01 -12.64
C SER A 522 -1.88 -18.55 -13.62
N ARG A 523 -2.73 -19.49 -13.19
CA ARG A 523 -3.84 -20.03 -14.01
C ARG A 523 -4.95 -19.03 -14.24
N PHE A 524 -5.22 -18.15 -13.28
CA PHE A 524 -6.15 -17.05 -13.50
C PHE A 524 -5.69 -16.17 -14.68
N GLY A 525 -4.40 -15.85 -14.79
CA GLY A 525 -3.82 -15.15 -15.94
C GLY A 525 -4.14 -15.84 -17.27
N LYS A 526 -3.89 -17.15 -17.38
CA LYS A 526 -4.17 -17.96 -18.59
C LYS A 526 -5.63 -17.85 -19.04
N TRP A 527 -6.57 -17.93 -18.10
CA TRP A 527 -8.00 -17.93 -18.41
C TRP A 527 -8.56 -16.53 -18.64
N ARG A 528 -8.03 -15.52 -17.92
CA ARG A 528 -8.45 -14.13 -17.99
C ARG A 528 -7.90 -13.41 -19.22
N TYR A 529 -6.68 -13.74 -19.66
CA TYR A 529 -5.91 -12.96 -20.62
C TYR A 529 -5.26 -13.80 -21.74
N PRO A 530 -6.04 -14.60 -22.48
CA PRO A 530 -5.54 -15.50 -23.51
C PRO A 530 -4.99 -14.78 -24.76
N SER A 531 -5.44 -13.54 -25.04
CA SER A 531 -4.93 -12.71 -26.13
C SER A 531 -3.78 -11.78 -25.70
N GLY A 532 -3.34 -11.92 -24.45
CA GLY A 532 -2.10 -11.36 -23.91
C GLY A 532 -1.14 -12.50 -23.56
N PHE A 533 -0.26 -12.24 -22.60
CA PHE A 533 0.78 -13.16 -22.17
C PHE A 533 0.40 -13.99 -20.93
N GLY A 534 -0.85 -13.91 -20.47
CA GLY A 534 -1.32 -14.52 -19.23
C GLY A 534 -1.10 -16.04 -19.13
N HIS A 535 -0.89 -16.74 -20.24
CA HIS A 535 -0.56 -18.16 -20.28
C HIS A 535 0.91 -18.47 -19.94
N SER A 536 1.82 -17.48 -20.03
CA SER A 536 3.25 -17.58 -19.75
C SER A 536 3.64 -16.87 -18.44
N PHE A 537 3.13 -15.66 -18.22
CA PHE A 537 3.48 -14.82 -17.08
C PHE A 537 2.33 -13.88 -16.68
N PRO A 538 2.38 -13.25 -15.48
CA PRO A 538 1.32 -12.37 -15.02
C PRO A 538 1.21 -11.11 -15.90
N ASP A 539 0.06 -10.94 -16.53
CA ASP A 539 -0.27 -9.86 -17.45
C ASP A 539 -1.66 -9.36 -17.09
N PHE A 540 -1.79 -8.14 -16.56
CA PHE A 540 -3.07 -7.64 -16.03
C PHE A 540 -3.16 -6.11 -16.07
N VAL A 541 -4.38 -5.57 -16.08
CA VAL A 541 -4.65 -4.13 -16.17
C VAL A 541 -5.57 -3.64 -15.05
N PHE A 542 -6.87 -3.96 -15.13
CA PHE A 542 -7.86 -3.53 -14.13
C PHE A 542 -7.63 -4.16 -12.75
N ASP A 543 -6.88 -5.25 -12.69
CA ASP A 543 -6.63 -6.01 -11.46
C ASP A 543 -5.43 -5.44 -10.66
N ALA A 544 -4.77 -4.39 -11.18
CA ALA A 544 -3.57 -3.80 -10.58
C ALA A 544 -3.82 -3.11 -9.24
N VAL A 545 -4.91 -2.35 -9.07
CA VAL A 545 -5.25 -1.74 -7.77
C VAL A 545 -5.56 -2.83 -6.72
N PRO A 546 -6.42 -3.83 -6.98
CA PRO A 546 -6.58 -5.01 -6.11
C PRO A 546 -5.28 -5.77 -5.80
N TYR A 547 -4.31 -5.78 -6.72
CA TYR A 547 -3.00 -6.40 -6.48
C TYR A 547 -2.14 -5.57 -5.52
N LEU A 548 -2.15 -4.24 -5.64
CA LEU A 548 -1.52 -3.35 -4.66
C LEU A 548 -2.17 -3.49 -3.28
N ASP A 549 -3.51 -3.57 -3.22
CA ASP A 549 -4.24 -3.82 -1.96
C ASP A 549 -3.82 -5.14 -1.29
N LEU A 550 -3.59 -6.20 -2.08
CA LEU A 550 -3.13 -7.51 -1.59
C LEU A 550 -1.78 -7.38 -0.88
N LEU A 551 -0.80 -6.76 -1.54
CA LEU A 551 0.55 -6.58 -0.98
C LEU A 551 0.54 -5.66 0.24
N LEU A 552 -0.22 -4.55 0.20
CA LEU A 552 -0.37 -3.65 1.34
C LEU A 552 -1.02 -4.35 2.54
N LYS A 553 -2.00 -5.23 2.30
CA LYS A 553 -2.67 -5.98 3.36
C LYS A 553 -1.74 -6.97 4.07
N ASP A 554 -0.84 -7.64 3.35
CA ASP A 554 0.19 -8.50 3.94
C ASP A 554 1.20 -7.72 4.78
N LEU A 555 1.62 -6.54 4.29
CA LEU A 555 2.39 -5.57 5.06
C LEU A 555 1.58 -4.98 6.24
N GLY A 556 0.27 -5.26 6.29
CA GLY A 556 -0.72 -4.72 7.22
C GLY A 556 -0.77 -3.19 7.23
N LEU A 557 -0.68 -2.59 6.04
CA LEU A 557 -0.83 -1.16 5.77
C LEU A 557 -2.26 -0.85 5.29
N PRO A 558 -2.72 0.41 5.36
CA PRO A 558 -4.01 0.80 4.81
C PRO A 558 -4.10 0.61 3.29
N ILE A 559 -5.06 -0.20 2.85
CA ILE A 559 -5.43 -0.40 1.43
C ILE A 559 -6.29 0.75 0.88
N TYR A 560 -6.97 1.47 1.77
CA TYR A 560 -7.77 2.66 1.48
C TYR A 560 -6.89 3.88 1.66
N ARG A 561 -6.75 4.68 0.60
CA ARG A 561 -5.70 5.72 0.45
C ARG A 561 -6.25 7.05 -0.08
N LYS A 562 -7.58 7.21 -0.13
CA LYS A 562 -8.30 8.41 -0.58
C LYS A 562 -9.09 9.02 0.58
N ASN A 563 -9.48 10.29 0.43
CA ASN A 563 -10.25 10.98 1.47
C ASN A 563 -11.74 10.61 1.43
N GLY A 564 -12.07 9.46 2.03
CA GLY A 564 -13.44 9.01 2.29
C GLY A 564 -14.00 8.03 1.25
N VAL A 565 -14.99 7.24 1.69
CA VAL A 565 -15.47 6.04 0.97
C VAL A 565 -15.90 6.30 -0.48
N PHE A 566 -16.44 7.48 -0.80
CA PHE A 566 -16.80 7.82 -2.18
C PHE A 566 -15.58 8.01 -3.07
N ALA A 567 -14.54 8.67 -2.56
CA ALA A 567 -13.28 8.86 -3.28
C ALA A 567 -12.55 7.53 -3.50
N GLU A 568 -12.50 6.65 -2.50
CA GLU A 568 -11.93 5.28 -2.63
C GLU A 568 -12.57 4.47 -3.77
N MET A 569 -13.85 4.70 -4.06
CA MET A 569 -14.57 3.98 -5.12
C MET A 569 -14.45 4.64 -6.49
N THR A 570 -14.40 5.98 -6.55
CA THR A 570 -14.64 6.74 -7.79
C THR A 570 -13.46 7.54 -8.30
N ASP A 571 -12.50 7.90 -7.45
CA ASP A 571 -11.26 8.56 -7.87
C ASP A 571 -10.24 7.51 -8.36
N PRO A 572 -9.43 7.84 -9.37
CA PRO A 572 -8.38 6.96 -9.84
C PRO A 572 -7.22 6.91 -8.85
N TYR A 573 -6.71 5.71 -8.58
CA TYR A 573 -5.45 5.55 -7.85
C TYR A 573 -4.27 5.88 -8.77
N GLY A 574 -3.27 6.56 -8.23
CA GLY A 574 -2.08 7.01 -8.94
C GLY A 574 -0.86 7.05 -8.03
N PRO A 575 0.34 7.35 -8.58
CA PRO A 575 1.59 7.37 -7.82
C PRO A 575 1.51 8.26 -6.58
N GLU A 576 0.74 9.34 -6.63
CA GLU A 576 0.46 10.25 -5.52
C GLU A 576 -0.03 9.54 -4.23
N ASP A 577 -0.82 8.48 -4.37
CA ASP A 577 -1.44 7.78 -3.23
C ASP A 577 -0.45 6.88 -2.47
N TYR A 578 0.64 6.46 -3.11
CA TYR A 578 1.61 5.51 -2.56
C TYR A 578 2.94 6.18 -2.15
N THR A 579 3.01 7.51 -2.24
CA THR A 579 4.18 8.36 -1.91
C THR A 579 4.89 7.97 -0.61
N THR A 580 4.13 7.74 0.46
CA THR A 580 4.64 7.51 1.82
C THR A 580 4.70 6.04 2.25
N VAL A 581 4.42 5.07 1.36
CA VAL A 581 4.21 3.67 1.75
C VAL A 581 5.41 3.02 2.45
N VAL A 582 6.65 3.36 2.05
CA VAL A 582 7.87 2.85 2.71
C VAL A 582 8.02 3.45 4.12
N ASP A 583 7.69 4.73 4.29
CA ASP A 583 7.80 5.42 5.58
C ASP A 583 6.66 5.04 6.53
N GLU A 584 5.45 4.79 6.02
CA GLU A 584 4.33 4.16 6.74
C GLU A 584 4.75 2.79 7.29
N TRP A 585 5.41 1.98 6.46
CA TRP A 585 5.92 0.69 6.89
C TRP A 585 7.02 0.84 7.95
N LYS A 586 8.04 1.69 7.72
CA LYS A 586 9.08 1.97 8.71
C LYS A 586 8.50 2.42 10.04
N ALA A 587 7.57 3.38 10.04
CA ALA A 587 6.92 3.88 11.24
C ALA A 587 6.21 2.75 12.01
N LYS A 588 5.52 1.86 11.29
CA LYS A 588 4.88 0.67 11.86
C LYS A 588 5.87 -0.34 12.46
N GLN A 589 7.09 -0.49 11.90
CA GLN A 589 8.12 -1.36 12.50
C GLN A 589 8.86 -0.70 13.67
N LEU A 590 8.80 0.63 13.78
CA LEU A 590 9.32 1.39 14.92
C LEU A 590 8.31 1.55 16.06
N GLU A 591 7.04 1.16 15.85
CA GLU A 591 6.16 0.79 16.95
C GLU A 591 6.82 -0.39 17.67
N PRO A 592 7.18 -0.28 18.97
CA PRO A 592 7.73 -1.42 19.68
C PRO A 592 6.76 -2.59 19.61
N GLU A 593 7.24 -3.77 19.22
CA GLU A 593 6.48 -5.00 19.42
C GLU A 593 6.22 -5.17 20.92
N ALA A 594 5.04 -4.75 21.36
CA ALA A 594 4.48 -5.23 22.61
C ALA A 594 4.45 -6.77 22.49
N PRO A 595 5.12 -7.52 23.39
CA PRO A 595 5.23 -8.96 23.25
C PRO A 595 3.84 -9.58 23.15
N TRP A 596 3.60 -10.26 22.03
CA TRP A 596 2.30 -10.82 21.70
C TRP A 596 1.94 -11.92 22.71
N ASP A 597 0.98 -11.63 23.59
CA ASP A 597 0.70 -12.47 24.78
C ASP A 597 -0.66 -13.20 24.73
N GLY A 598 -1.34 -13.16 23.59
CA GLY A 598 -2.63 -13.83 23.39
C GLY A 598 -3.80 -13.25 24.21
N ARG A 599 -3.67 -12.09 24.85
CA ARG A 599 -4.81 -11.44 25.54
C ARG A 599 -5.68 -10.60 24.61
N LEU A 600 -5.11 -10.02 23.54
CA LEU A 600 -5.89 -9.23 22.56
C LEU A 600 -6.86 -10.10 21.74
N GLU A 601 -6.51 -11.34 21.39
CA GLU A 601 -7.49 -12.30 20.83
C GLU A 601 -8.62 -12.60 21.82
N ARG A 602 -8.34 -12.61 23.13
CA ARG A 602 -9.37 -12.76 24.16
C ARG A 602 -10.33 -11.56 24.16
N VAL A 603 -9.84 -10.35 23.92
CA VAL A 603 -10.67 -9.13 23.77
C VAL A 603 -11.55 -9.22 22.52
N GLU A 604 -11.00 -9.56 21.35
CA GLU A 604 -11.82 -9.71 20.12
C GLU A 604 -12.82 -10.88 20.21
N PHE A 605 -12.42 -12.01 20.80
CA PHE A 605 -13.28 -13.19 20.96
C PHE A 605 -14.45 -12.95 21.92
N PHE A 606 -14.23 -12.26 23.05
CA PHE A 606 -15.32 -11.86 23.95
C PHE A 606 -16.28 -10.85 23.30
N LEU A 607 -15.77 -9.91 22.50
CA LEU A 607 -16.58 -8.86 21.86
C LEU A 607 -17.39 -9.37 20.65
N GLN A 608 -16.92 -10.40 19.95
CA GLN A 608 -17.70 -11.02 18.86
C GLN A 608 -18.91 -11.84 19.37
N GLN A 609 -18.82 -12.50 20.54
CA GLN A 609 -19.91 -13.36 21.02
C GLN A 609 -21.19 -12.58 21.41
N HIS A 610 -21.07 -11.34 21.88
CA HIS A 610 -22.22 -10.54 22.37
C HIS A 610 -22.95 -9.72 21.28
N VAL A 611 -22.69 -9.99 20.00
CA VAL A 611 -23.53 -9.48 18.90
C VAL A 611 -24.78 -10.35 18.68
N LEU A 612 -24.79 -11.59 19.19
CA LEU A 612 -25.80 -12.62 18.90
C LEU A 612 -26.72 -13.01 20.08
N SER A 613 -27.14 -12.06 20.92
CA SER A 613 -28.23 -12.31 21.88
C SER A 613 -29.07 -11.06 22.21
N SER A 614 -30.39 -11.29 22.30
CA SER A 614 -31.46 -10.50 22.98
C SER A 614 -31.60 -8.99 22.73
N SER A 615 -32.72 -8.61 22.11
CA SER A 615 -33.51 -7.44 22.54
C SER A 615 -34.27 -7.78 23.85
N PRO A 616 -34.64 -6.78 24.68
CA PRO A 616 -36.03 -6.29 24.61
C PRO A 616 -36.21 -4.77 24.81
N SER A 617 -37.46 -4.33 24.62
CA SER A 617 -37.93 -2.94 24.53
C SER A 617 -38.51 -2.35 25.83
N ILE A 618 -38.32 -1.04 26.09
CA ILE A 618 -39.05 -0.23 27.09
C ILE A 618 -39.34 1.20 26.51
N PRO A 619 -40.48 1.88 26.82
CA PRO A 619 -41.03 2.98 26.00
C PRO A 619 -40.70 4.44 26.45
N ARG A 620 -41.20 5.41 25.65
CA ARG A 620 -41.01 6.88 25.77
C ARG A 620 -41.82 7.56 26.89
N LEU A 621 -41.28 8.67 27.45
CA LEU A 621 -41.88 9.92 27.99
C LEU A 621 -40.70 10.79 28.56
N THR A 622 -40.57 12.14 28.52
CA THR A 622 -41.16 13.21 27.67
C THR A 622 -40.29 14.52 27.65
N ARG A 623 -40.85 15.62 27.12
CA ARG A 623 -40.47 17.08 27.20
C ARG A 623 -39.85 17.53 28.56
N SER A 624 -39.02 18.58 28.67
CA SER A 624 -39.00 19.87 27.92
C SER A 624 -37.67 20.67 28.00
N SER A 625 -37.43 21.54 27.00
CA SER A 625 -36.89 22.95 27.02
C SER A 625 -35.97 23.47 28.17
N THR A 626 -34.95 24.35 27.99
CA THR A 626 -34.53 25.22 26.85
C THR A 626 -33.11 25.81 27.08
N ARG A 627 -32.37 26.14 25.98
CA ARG A 627 -31.52 27.35 25.69
C ARG A 627 -30.64 28.03 26.80
N ALA A 628 -29.50 28.68 26.51
CA ALA A 628 -28.75 28.89 25.25
C ALA A 628 -27.40 29.64 25.41
N LEU A 629 -26.49 29.39 24.43
CA LEU A 629 -25.44 30.32 23.93
C LEU A 629 -24.32 30.64 24.97
N SER A 630 -23.13 31.19 24.74
CA SER A 630 -22.26 31.66 23.65
C SER A 630 -21.04 32.33 24.37
N SER A 631 -19.78 32.04 24.03
CA SER A 631 -18.95 32.85 23.11
C SER A 631 -18.11 33.95 23.79
N THR A 632 -16.85 34.24 23.44
CA THR A 632 -15.92 33.72 22.40
C THR A 632 -14.59 34.50 22.50
N THR A 633 -13.52 34.06 21.78
CA THR A 633 -12.55 34.91 21.02
C THR A 633 -11.61 35.88 21.78
N GLU A 634 -10.33 36.10 21.41
CA GLU A 634 -9.44 35.48 20.40
C GLU A 634 -7.99 36.06 20.49
N SER A 635 -6.99 35.27 20.05
CA SER A 635 -5.77 35.76 19.34
C SER A 635 -4.71 36.59 20.15
N SER A 636 -3.44 36.74 19.76
CA SER A 636 -2.55 36.01 18.82
C SER A 636 -1.09 36.53 18.89
N ARG A 637 -0.15 35.86 18.19
CA ARG A 637 1.22 36.26 17.73
C ARG A 637 2.40 35.82 18.63
N LYS A 638 3.30 34.93 18.16
CA LYS A 638 4.54 35.10 17.32
C LYS A 638 5.76 35.53 18.17
N ASP A 639 7.00 35.06 17.99
CA ASP A 639 7.64 34.14 17.02
C ASP A 639 9.02 33.63 17.60
N GLN A 640 9.70 32.69 16.93
CA GLN A 640 11.17 32.37 16.96
C GLN A 640 11.83 31.46 18.05
N THR A 641 11.97 30.17 17.68
CA THR A 641 13.23 29.35 17.61
C THR A 641 14.36 29.39 18.65
N THR A 642 14.64 28.23 19.27
CA THR A 642 15.90 27.43 19.09
C THR A 642 15.68 25.97 19.52
N ASP A 643 16.56 25.05 19.08
CA ASP A 643 16.38 23.58 19.18
C ASP A 643 17.20 22.95 20.31
N ALA A 644 16.65 21.93 20.99
CA ALA A 644 17.28 21.25 22.12
C ALA A 644 16.84 19.77 22.22
N SER A 645 17.80 18.84 22.18
CA SER A 645 17.55 17.39 22.17
C SER A 645 17.10 16.85 23.53
N SER A 646 15.95 16.16 23.58
CA SER A 646 15.37 15.63 24.83
C SER A 646 15.78 14.18 25.14
N GLN A 647 16.33 13.95 26.33
CA GLN A 647 16.46 12.60 26.90
C GLN A 647 15.10 12.14 27.46
N LYS A 648 14.64 10.93 27.08
CA LYS A 648 13.39 10.35 27.59
C LYS A 648 13.53 9.86 29.04
N PRO A 649 12.49 10.01 29.89
CA PRO A 649 12.54 9.55 31.28
C PRO A 649 12.68 8.02 31.38
N LYS A 650 13.42 7.56 32.40
CA LYS A 650 13.63 6.14 32.72
C LYS A 650 12.56 5.69 33.71
N ILE A 651 11.79 4.66 33.36
CA ILE A 651 10.71 4.09 34.20
C ILE A 651 11.19 2.75 34.76
N GLU A 652 10.99 2.53 36.06
CA GLU A 652 11.42 1.32 36.76
C GLU A 652 10.31 0.26 36.80
N THR A 653 10.64 -0.98 37.17
CA THR A 653 9.68 -2.09 37.21
C THR A 653 9.23 -2.37 38.64
N ILE A 654 7.92 -2.43 38.87
CA ILE A 654 7.31 -2.82 40.16
C ILE A 654 7.36 -4.35 40.26
N SER A 655 8.14 -4.88 41.21
CA SER A 655 8.31 -6.33 41.37
C SER A 655 7.29 -6.99 42.31
N SER A 656 6.62 -6.21 43.16
CA SER A 656 5.52 -6.66 44.03
C SER A 656 4.74 -5.48 44.61
N ILE A 657 3.45 -5.65 44.89
CA ILE A 657 2.59 -4.64 45.53
C ILE A 657 3.15 -4.20 46.89
N SER A 658 3.81 -5.10 47.64
CA SER A 658 4.44 -4.78 48.93
C SER A 658 5.62 -3.80 48.82
N SER A 659 6.21 -3.62 47.63
CA SER A 659 7.28 -2.64 47.38
C SER A 659 6.79 -1.19 47.22
N LEU A 660 5.48 -0.96 47.31
CA LEU A 660 4.85 0.34 47.08
C LEU A 660 4.72 1.20 48.35
N GLY A 661 5.01 0.66 49.53
CA GLY A 661 4.98 1.42 50.80
C GLY A 661 3.57 1.83 51.28
N LEU A 662 2.53 1.20 50.73
CA LEU A 662 1.12 1.46 51.08
C LEU A 662 0.78 0.88 52.47
N SER A 663 -0.12 1.55 53.20
CA SER A 663 -0.74 1.00 54.41
C SER A 663 -1.62 -0.22 54.12
N GLU A 664 -1.94 -1.03 55.13
CA GLU A 664 -2.76 -2.24 54.98
C GLU A 664 -4.13 -1.95 54.35
N GLU A 665 -4.79 -0.87 54.76
CA GLU A 665 -6.04 -0.37 54.19
C GLU A 665 -5.91 -0.02 52.70
N GLN A 666 -4.87 0.72 52.33
CA GLN A 666 -4.59 1.08 50.93
C GLN A 666 -4.21 -0.13 50.06
N GLN A 667 -3.52 -1.12 50.63
CA GLN A 667 -3.23 -2.38 49.93
C GLN A 667 -4.52 -3.17 49.68
N ASN A 668 -5.41 -3.26 50.67
CA ASN A 668 -6.71 -3.91 50.53
C ASN A 668 -7.60 -3.21 49.50
N ALA A 669 -7.63 -1.87 49.49
CA ALA A 669 -8.34 -1.08 48.48
C ALA A 669 -7.80 -1.33 47.06
N LEU A 670 -6.47 -1.33 46.88
CA LEU A 670 -5.82 -1.64 45.61
C LEU A 670 -6.14 -3.06 45.13
N ILE A 671 -6.04 -4.07 46.00
CA ILE A 671 -6.33 -5.46 45.67
C ILE A 671 -7.82 -5.64 45.30
N SER A 672 -8.73 -5.01 46.04
CA SER A 672 -10.17 -5.04 45.76
C SER A 672 -10.49 -4.48 44.36
N LYS A 673 -10.02 -3.27 44.05
CA LYS A 673 -10.19 -2.62 42.74
C LYS A 673 -9.57 -3.43 41.61
N ARG A 674 -8.36 -3.97 41.83
CA ARG A 674 -7.66 -4.83 40.85
C ARG A 674 -8.44 -6.11 40.58
N ASN A 675 -8.98 -6.75 41.62
CA ASN A 675 -9.81 -7.94 41.48
C ASN A 675 -11.10 -7.63 40.72
N TRP A 676 -11.73 -6.48 40.97
CA TRP A 676 -12.90 -6.05 40.19
C TRP A 676 -12.55 -5.87 38.70
N LEU A 677 -11.54 -5.06 38.38
CA LEU A 677 -11.09 -4.77 37.01
C LEU A 677 -10.66 -6.00 36.21
N THR A 678 -10.22 -7.07 36.89
CA THR A 678 -9.79 -8.32 36.25
C THR A 678 -10.88 -9.39 36.17
N SER A 679 -12.00 -9.22 36.87
CA SER A 679 -13.12 -10.18 36.90
C SER A 679 -14.42 -9.67 36.27
N HIS A 680 -14.58 -8.36 36.08
CA HIS A 680 -15.80 -7.74 35.56
C HIS A 680 -15.62 -7.24 34.13
N THR A 681 -16.70 -7.25 33.34
CA THR A 681 -16.70 -6.77 31.95
C THR A 681 -17.33 -5.38 31.85
N ILE A 682 -16.56 -4.39 31.40
CA ILE A 682 -17.05 -3.01 31.23
C ILE A 682 -17.89 -2.94 29.94
N PRO A 683 -19.18 -2.56 30.00
CA PRO A 683 -20.05 -2.53 28.83
C PRO A 683 -19.73 -1.35 27.90
N ILE A 684 -19.33 -1.64 26.66
CA ILE A 684 -19.02 -0.63 25.63
C ILE A 684 -20.20 -0.51 24.64
N PRO A 685 -20.72 0.71 24.37
CA PRO A 685 -21.75 0.92 23.34
C PRO A 685 -21.29 0.43 21.95
N ARG A 686 -22.13 -0.34 21.24
CA ARG A 686 -21.76 -1.00 19.96
C ARG A 686 -21.30 -0.06 18.84
N ASP A 687 -21.68 1.21 18.89
CA ASP A 687 -21.25 2.26 17.97
C ASP A 687 -19.92 2.90 18.38
N ALA A 688 -19.73 3.17 19.68
CA ALA A 688 -18.43 3.55 20.25
C ALA A 688 -17.38 2.45 20.03
N PHE A 689 -17.77 1.18 20.10
CA PHE A 689 -16.91 0.03 19.84
C PHE A 689 -16.29 0.08 18.43
N LYS A 690 -17.08 0.44 17.41
CA LYS A 690 -16.56 0.64 16.04
C LYS A 690 -15.57 1.79 15.94
N THR A 691 -15.78 2.87 16.68
CA THR A 691 -14.79 3.95 16.80
C THR A 691 -13.51 3.42 17.44
N PHE A 692 -13.59 2.73 18.58
CA PHE A 692 -12.42 2.27 19.33
C PHE A 692 -11.52 1.26 18.60
N ILE A 693 -12.06 0.47 17.67
CA ILE A 693 -11.28 -0.46 16.82
C ILE A 693 -10.78 0.18 15.51
N SER A 694 -11.17 1.42 15.19
CA SER A 694 -10.82 2.09 13.92
C SER A 694 -9.82 3.23 14.07
N ILE A 695 -9.37 3.54 15.28
CA ILE A 695 -8.32 4.53 15.55
C ILE A 695 -6.94 3.84 15.42
N PRO A 696 -5.90 4.50 14.86
CA PRO A 696 -4.55 3.93 14.77
C PRO A 696 -3.98 3.45 16.12
N LYS A 697 -3.10 2.44 16.07
CA LYS A 697 -2.46 1.84 17.25
C LYS A 697 -1.84 2.89 18.18
N GLY A 698 -1.98 2.66 19.49
CA GLY A 698 -1.50 3.56 20.56
C GLY A 698 -2.59 4.45 21.15
N TYR A 699 -3.60 4.82 20.36
CA TYR A 699 -4.73 5.63 20.84
C TYR A 699 -5.87 4.75 21.34
N HIS A 700 -6.04 4.72 22.66
CA HIS A 700 -7.00 3.79 23.28
C HIS A 700 -7.73 4.46 24.43
N THR A 701 -8.89 5.05 24.16
CA THR A 701 -9.71 5.81 25.13
C THR A 701 -9.91 5.09 26.48
N LEU A 702 -10.23 3.79 26.47
CA LEU A 702 -10.39 3.00 27.70
C LEU A 702 -9.04 2.67 28.37
N LEU A 703 -8.06 2.14 27.62
CA LEU A 703 -6.73 1.76 28.15
C LEU A 703 -5.91 2.96 28.66
N ALA A 704 -6.19 4.16 28.13
CA ALA A 704 -5.59 5.41 28.59
C ALA A 704 -6.19 5.91 29.91
N THR A 705 -7.25 5.28 30.44
CA THR A 705 -7.87 5.66 31.71
C THR A 705 -7.22 4.90 32.86
N PHE A 706 -6.79 5.65 33.87
CA PHE A 706 -6.19 5.18 35.11
C PHE A 706 -7.04 5.66 36.30
N ILE A 707 -7.08 4.89 37.38
CA ILE A 707 -7.81 5.25 38.60
C ILE A 707 -6.86 5.27 39.79
N PHE A 708 -7.08 6.17 40.74
CA PHE A 708 -6.22 6.23 41.94
C PHE A 708 -6.46 5.00 42.82
N ALA A 709 -5.38 4.28 43.16
CA ALA A 709 -5.48 3.01 43.87
C ALA A 709 -5.78 3.23 45.36
N GLN A 710 -5.00 4.11 46.00
CA GLN A 710 -5.03 4.45 47.43
C GLN A 710 -6.12 5.45 47.85
N SER A 711 -6.84 6.07 46.91
CA SER A 711 -7.90 7.05 47.19
C SER A 711 -9.26 6.41 46.97
N GLU A 712 -10.30 6.77 47.73
CA GLU A 712 -11.65 6.21 47.51
C GLU A 712 -12.21 6.51 46.12
N ALA A 713 -11.80 7.63 45.51
CA ALA A 713 -12.16 7.98 44.15
C ALA A 713 -11.04 8.74 43.40
N GLY A 714 -11.34 9.19 42.17
CA GLY A 714 -10.42 9.94 41.32
C GLY A 714 -9.91 9.16 40.11
N THR A 715 -9.77 9.86 38.99
CA THR A 715 -9.39 9.32 37.67
C THR A 715 -8.26 10.14 37.05
N ALA A 716 -7.43 9.53 36.21
CA ALA A 716 -6.44 10.20 35.38
C ALA A 716 -6.45 9.63 33.95
N VAL A 717 -6.07 10.45 32.97
CA VAL A 717 -6.00 10.07 31.55
C VAL A 717 -4.57 10.20 31.05
N CYS A 718 -4.00 9.11 30.55
CA CYS A 718 -2.72 9.15 29.86
C CYS A 718 -2.86 9.91 28.53
N ILE A 719 -2.08 10.98 28.35
CA ILE A 719 -2.10 11.87 27.18
C ILE A 719 -0.81 11.79 26.35
N SER A 720 0.17 10.99 26.76
CA SER A 720 1.45 10.81 26.06
C SER A 720 1.94 9.36 26.10
N PRO A 721 2.52 8.82 25.01
CA PRO A 721 3.11 7.49 24.98
C PRO A 721 4.27 7.30 25.97
N ASP A 722 4.88 8.38 26.46
CA ASP A 722 5.93 8.36 27.48
C ASP A 722 5.39 8.34 28.93
N GLY A 723 4.08 8.15 29.11
CA GLY A 723 3.44 7.98 30.43
C GLY A 723 3.16 9.30 31.16
N VAL A 724 2.68 10.32 30.44
CA VAL A 724 2.18 11.56 31.07
C VAL A 724 0.67 11.42 31.28
N LEU A 725 0.22 11.55 32.52
CA LEU A 725 -1.17 11.47 32.95
C LEU A 725 -1.70 12.87 33.27
N LEU A 726 -2.93 13.15 32.83
CA LEU A 726 -3.70 14.37 33.14
C LEU A 726 -4.82 14.02 34.12
N THR A 727 -5.03 14.84 35.14
CA THR A 727 -6.11 14.68 36.14
C THR A 727 -6.50 16.05 36.70
N CYS A 728 -7.53 16.09 37.55
CA CYS A 728 -7.87 17.30 38.32
C CYS A 728 -6.83 17.57 39.41
N ALA A 729 -6.60 18.84 39.75
CA ALA A 729 -5.64 19.23 40.77
C ALA A 729 -6.01 18.68 42.16
N HIS A 730 -7.30 18.74 42.51
CA HIS A 730 -7.81 18.23 43.78
C HIS A 730 -7.74 16.69 43.92
N CYS A 731 -7.60 15.93 42.83
CA CYS A 731 -7.29 14.49 42.91
C CYS A 731 -5.87 14.20 43.45
N VAL A 732 -5.00 15.22 43.47
CA VAL A 732 -3.57 15.14 43.77
C VAL A 732 -3.28 15.81 45.13
N ALA A 733 -3.85 17.00 45.34
CA ALA A 733 -3.93 17.74 46.61
C ALA A 733 -4.96 18.88 46.53
N GLU A 734 -5.59 19.20 47.64
CA GLU A 734 -6.52 20.34 47.77
C GLU A 734 -5.78 21.64 48.10
N GLU A 735 -4.74 21.57 48.94
CA GLU A 735 -3.94 22.73 49.34
C GLU A 735 -2.46 22.62 48.91
N PRO A 736 -1.75 23.75 48.69
CA PRO A 736 -0.31 23.76 48.42
C PRO A 736 0.56 23.08 49.49
N SER A 737 0.06 23.02 50.74
CA SER A 737 0.71 22.43 51.90
C SER A 737 0.94 20.91 51.75
N GLU A 738 -0.06 20.19 51.24
CA GLU A 738 -0.08 18.72 51.17
C GLU A 738 0.94 18.14 50.18
N LEU A 739 1.34 18.94 49.21
CA LEU A 739 2.13 18.49 48.06
C LEU A 739 3.61 18.25 48.39
N THR A 740 4.06 18.74 49.54
CA THR A 740 5.36 18.37 50.11
C THR A 740 5.39 16.98 50.74
N ALA A 741 4.22 16.34 50.94
CA ALA A 741 4.09 15.10 51.71
C ALA A 741 4.05 13.80 50.87
N LYS A 742 3.73 13.86 49.56
CA LYS A 742 3.49 12.69 48.70
C LYS A 742 4.56 12.55 47.63
N SER A 743 5.47 11.58 47.78
CA SER A 743 6.61 11.38 46.86
C SER A 743 6.29 10.60 45.57
N SER A 744 5.20 9.82 45.54
CA SER A 744 4.64 9.13 44.36
C SER A 744 3.17 8.78 44.63
N TYR A 745 2.34 8.76 43.58
CA TYR A 745 0.94 8.31 43.58
C TYR A 745 0.87 6.90 42.98
N VAL A 746 0.03 6.00 43.51
CA VAL A 746 -0.23 4.69 42.90
C VAL A 746 -1.54 4.75 42.10
N LEU A 747 -1.54 4.20 40.88
CA LEU A 747 -2.74 4.12 40.04
C LEU A 747 -2.89 2.73 39.44
N LEU A 748 -4.13 2.36 39.10
CA LEU A 748 -4.48 1.16 38.36
C LEU A 748 -4.91 1.54 36.94
N ALA A 749 -4.34 0.89 35.93
CA ALA A 749 -4.86 0.92 34.56
C ALA A 749 -6.22 0.21 34.48
N SER A 750 -7.01 0.46 33.42
CA SER A 750 -8.35 -0.12 33.23
C SER A 750 -8.43 -1.67 33.19
N PHE A 751 -7.30 -2.37 33.20
CA PHE A 751 -7.20 -3.85 33.26
C PHE A 751 -6.42 -4.35 34.50
N GLY A 752 -6.23 -3.50 35.51
CA GLY A 752 -5.64 -3.88 36.80
C GLY A 752 -4.11 -3.99 36.83
N GLU A 753 -3.40 -3.34 35.90
CA GLU A 753 -1.95 -3.12 36.03
C GLU A 753 -1.69 -1.99 37.02
N VAL A 754 -0.75 -2.17 37.96
CA VAL A 754 -0.33 -1.11 38.89
C VAL A 754 0.81 -0.28 38.29
N ILE A 755 0.70 1.04 38.42
CA ILE A 755 1.76 2.01 38.13
C ILE A 755 2.01 2.92 39.35
N THR A 756 3.19 3.54 39.41
CA THR A 756 3.38 4.77 40.19
C THR A 756 3.72 5.95 39.29
N ALA A 757 3.25 7.14 39.69
CA ALA A 757 3.51 8.37 38.99
C ALA A 757 3.87 9.50 39.97
N LYS A 758 4.74 10.41 39.54
CA LYS A 758 5.14 11.61 40.28
C LYS A 758 4.49 12.84 39.67
N MET A 759 4.03 13.77 40.49
CA MET A 759 3.49 15.03 40.00
C MET A 759 4.60 15.87 39.36
N VAL A 760 4.29 16.45 38.19
CA VAL A 760 5.22 17.30 37.42
C VAL A 760 4.70 18.71 37.18
N ALA A 761 3.39 18.93 37.33
CA ALA A 761 2.75 20.24 37.34
C ALA A 761 1.41 20.18 38.08
N TRP A 762 1.01 21.28 38.72
CA TRP A 762 -0.26 21.41 39.44
C TRP A 762 -0.70 22.89 39.41
N ASP A 763 -1.94 23.11 39.00
CA ASP A 763 -2.58 24.40 38.84
C ASP A 763 -3.97 24.32 39.51
N PRO A 764 -4.16 24.95 40.68
CA PRO A 764 -5.41 24.87 41.43
C PRO A 764 -6.49 25.78 40.84
N ILE A 765 -6.13 26.77 40.03
CA ILE A 765 -7.08 27.70 39.40
C ILE A 765 -7.74 26.99 38.22
N ARG A 766 -6.95 26.35 37.34
CA ARG A 766 -7.50 25.49 36.28
C ARG A 766 -8.05 24.16 36.80
N ASP A 767 -7.74 23.82 38.04
CA ASP A 767 -7.92 22.48 38.63
C ASP A 767 -7.38 21.39 37.69
N LEU A 768 -6.09 21.51 37.32
CA LEU A 768 -5.38 20.53 36.53
C LEU A 768 -4.05 20.13 37.17
N ALA A 769 -3.72 18.85 37.08
CA ALA A 769 -2.41 18.32 37.40
C ALA A 769 -1.89 17.39 36.30
N LEU A 770 -0.57 17.40 36.11
CA LEU A 770 0.14 16.41 35.32
C LEU A 770 0.97 15.51 36.23
N LEU A 771 0.87 14.20 36.01
CA LEU A 771 1.74 13.20 36.63
C LEU A 771 2.60 12.53 35.54
N GLN A 772 3.84 12.20 35.85
CA GLN A 772 4.74 11.39 35.02
C GLN A 772 4.89 10.02 35.66
N VAL A 773 4.55 8.95 34.94
CA VAL A 773 4.82 7.57 35.38
C VAL A 773 6.30 7.40 35.65
N ASP A 774 6.64 6.90 36.84
CA ASP A 774 8.02 6.62 37.26
C ASP A 774 8.28 5.12 37.49
N ARG A 775 7.25 4.32 37.80
CA ARG A 775 7.35 2.85 37.90
C ARG A 775 6.09 2.16 37.35
N ALA A 776 6.22 0.95 36.81
CA ALA A 776 5.10 0.14 36.29
C ALA A 776 5.31 -1.37 36.51
N GLU A 777 4.24 -2.14 36.73
CA GLU A 777 4.32 -3.61 36.84
C GLU A 777 4.71 -4.29 35.52
N LEU A 778 4.20 -3.80 34.38
CA LEU A 778 4.57 -4.27 33.05
C LEU A 778 5.34 -3.17 32.31
N ARG A 779 6.29 -3.57 31.46
CA ARG A 779 7.03 -2.62 30.62
C ARG A 779 6.23 -2.26 29.36
N HIS A 780 5.08 -1.63 29.54
CA HIS A 780 4.37 -1.01 28.42
C HIS A 780 5.11 0.25 27.97
N ARG A 781 5.80 0.16 26.83
CA ARG A 781 6.26 1.31 26.05
C ARG A 781 5.90 1.09 24.57
N PRO A 782 5.14 2.00 23.94
CA PRO A 782 4.48 3.17 24.53
C PRO A 782 3.39 2.80 25.55
N PHE A 783 3.08 3.71 26.48
CA PHE A 783 1.83 3.63 27.25
C PHE A 783 0.63 3.86 26.31
N PRO A 784 -0.50 3.17 26.51
CA PRO A 784 -1.76 3.54 25.86
C PRO A 784 -2.14 4.97 26.27
N PHE A 785 -2.51 5.81 25.30
CA PHE A 785 -2.80 7.22 25.56
C PHE A 785 -4.00 7.71 24.76
N ALA A 786 -4.56 8.85 25.15
CA ALA A 786 -5.65 9.53 24.47
C ALA A 786 -5.12 10.77 23.75
N ARG A 787 -5.53 10.96 22.49
CA ARG A 787 -5.21 12.17 21.74
C ARG A 787 -6.00 13.35 22.29
N ILE A 788 -5.34 14.42 22.72
CA ILE A 788 -6.01 15.71 23.00
C ILE A 788 -6.60 16.24 21.68
N ALA A 789 -7.87 16.66 21.69
CA ALA A 789 -8.53 17.19 20.50
C ALA A 789 -7.87 18.50 20.01
N THR A 790 -7.82 18.70 18.69
CA THR A 790 -7.20 19.88 18.08
C THR A 790 -8.11 21.12 18.05
N SER A 791 -9.39 20.96 18.39
CA SER A 791 -10.39 22.02 18.41
C SER A 791 -11.53 21.66 19.38
N PRO A 792 -12.16 22.63 20.06
CA PRO A 792 -13.28 22.37 20.97
C PRO A 792 -14.45 21.64 20.27
N PRO A 793 -15.15 20.74 20.99
CA PRO A 793 -16.30 20.02 20.44
C PRO A 793 -17.47 20.97 20.15
N LYS A 794 -18.31 20.61 19.17
CA LYS A 794 -19.53 21.39 18.88
C LYS A 794 -20.61 21.06 19.90
N PHE A 795 -21.53 22.00 20.14
CA PHE A 795 -22.71 21.74 20.97
C PHE A 795 -23.47 20.51 20.45
N ASN A 796 -23.86 19.61 21.37
CA ASN A 796 -24.41 18.28 21.10
C ASN A 796 -23.45 17.27 20.41
N THR A 797 -22.13 17.51 20.34
CA THR A 797 -21.16 16.44 20.06
C THR A 797 -21.38 15.30 21.06
N GLU A 798 -21.49 14.08 20.56
CA GLU A 798 -21.62 12.87 21.39
C GLU A 798 -20.33 12.60 22.14
N LEU A 799 -20.46 12.38 23.46
CA LEU A 799 -19.34 12.17 24.35
C LEU A 799 -19.41 10.81 25.04
N LEU A 800 -18.24 10.31 25.41
CA LEU A 800 -18.05 9.22 26.36
C LEU A 800 -17.30 9.79 27.57
N CYS A 801 -17.77 9.50 28.78
CA CYS A 801 -17.05 9.75 30.02
C CYS A 801 -16.57 8.41 30.57
N ILE A 802 -15.31 8.32 30.98
CA ILE A 802 -14.75 7.10 31.60
C ILE A 802 -14.08 7.51 32.92
N GLY A 803 -14.53 6.95 34.03
CA GLY A 803 -14.03 7.31 35.35
C GLY A 803 -14.49 6.42 36.49
N HIS A 804 -13.91 6.69 37.67
CA HIS A 804 -14.11 5.95 38.91
C HIS A 804 -15.10 6.69 39.82
N PRO A 805 -16.33 6.19 40.03
CA PRO A 805 -17.20 6.69 41.10
C PRO A 805 -16.64 6.37 42.48
N GLY A 806 -17.02 7.18 43.46
CA GLY A 806 -16.80 6.87 44.88
C GLY A 806 -17.63 5.68 45.35
N SER A 807 -17.07 4.98 46.34
CA SER A 807 -17.69 3.81 46.97
C SER A 807 -18.85 4.14 47.91
N GLU A 808 -18.98 5.39 48.36
CA GLU A 808 -20.05 5.85 49.26
C GLU A 808 -20.97 6.88 48.62
N ASP A 809 -22.25 6.80 48.98
CA ASP A 809 -23.31 7.74 48.63
C ASP A 809 -23.28 8.90 49.62
N LEU A 810 -22.60 9.98 49.24
CA LEU A 810 -22.46 11.19 50.06
C LEU A 810 -23.75 12.04 50.10
N GLU A 811 -24.79 11.65 49.36
CA GLU A 811 -26.12 12.28 49.41
C GLU A 811 -27.09 11.51 50.34
N ALA A 812 -26.70 10.35 50.87
CA ALA A 812 -27.47 9.58 51.82
C ALA A 812 -27.56 10.25 53.21
N GLU A 813 -28.68 10.07 53.90
CA GLU A 813 -28.90 10.61 55.26
C GLU A 813 -27.90 10.08 56.32
N HIS A 814 -27.12 9.05 56.00
CA HIS A 814 -26.19 8.36 56.89
C HIS A 814 -24.87 8.06 56.16
N SER A 815 -23.73 8.40 56.78
CA SER A 815 -22.39 8.04 56.28
C SER A 815 -22.21 6.52 56.20
N GLY A 816 -21.38 6.01 55.26
CA GLY A 816 -21.15 4.57 55.11
C GLY A 816 -22.14 3.84 54.19
N VAL A 817 -23.11 4.54 53.59
CA VAL A 817 -24.02 3.94 52.61
C VAL A 817 -23.27 3.73 51.31
N LYS A 818 -23.13 2.47 50.89
CA LYS A 818 -22.38 2.15 49.66
C LYS A 818 -23.17 2.51 48.40
N THR A 819 -22.47 3.04 47.40
CA THR A 819 -23.06 3.19 46.07
C THR A 819 -23.28 1.83 45.42
N ASN A 820 -24.23 1.76 44.47
CA ASN A 820 -24.39 0.62 43.56
C ASN A 820 -23.48 0.75 42.33
N TYR A 821 -22.40 1.52 42.41
CA TYR A 821 -21.53 1.83 41.27
C TYR A 821 -20.15 1.21 41.43
N ASP A 822 -19.61 0.75 40.31
CA ASP A 822 -18.43 -0.10 40.26
C ASP A 822 -17.11 0.68 40.09
N THR A 823 -15.97 -0.01 40.27
CA THR A 823 -14.60 0.54 40.20
C THR A 823 -14.24 1.30 38.91
N LEU A 824 -14.91 1.04 37.78
CA LEU A 824 -14.77 1.87 36.58
C LEU A 824 -16.06 1.89 35.77
N VAL A 825 -16.59 3.09 35.50
CA VAL A 825 -17.84 3.30 34.76
C VAL A 825 -17.57 4.05 33.45
N LEU A 826 -18.21 3.57 32.37
CA LEU A 826 -18.24 4.23 31.07
C LEU A 826 -19.67 4.72 30.81
N THR A 827 -19.86 6.02 30.60
CA THR A 827 -21.18 6.60 30.28
C THR A 827 -21.18 7.38 28.98
N ALA A 828 -22.31 7.33 28.28
CA ALA A 828 -22.53 8.13 27.08
C ALA A 828 -23.31 9.41 27.43
N GLY A 829 -23.00 10.49 26.71
CA GLY A 829 -23.68 11.77 26.84
C GLY A 829 -23.38 12.67 25.66
N THR A 830 -23.45 13.97 25.88
CA THR A 830 -23.10 14.98 24.86
C THR A 830 -22.52 16.23 25.49
N PHE A 831 -21.70 16.94 24.74
CA PHE A 831 -21.16 18.26 25.09
C PHE A 831 -22.27 19.32 25.07
N ARG A 832 -22.38 20.13 26.12
CA ARG A 832 -23.42 21.14 26.30
C ARG A 832 -22.88 22.57 26.23
N GLY A 833 -21.70 22.76 25.65
CA GLY A 833 -21.03 24.05 25.54
C GLY A 833 -20.33 24.45 26.83
N LEU A 834 -19.68 25.61 26.80
CA LEU A 834 -19.14 26.24 28.00
C LEU A 834 -20.22 27.08 28.69
N ASP A 835 -19.99 27.42 29.95
CA ASP A 835 -20.67 28.55 30.59
C ASP A 835 -20.12 29.88 30.09
N LYS A 836 -20.99 30.88 30.01
CA LYS A 836 -20.63 32.22 29.52
C LYS A 836 -20.11 33.11 30.66
N ASN A 837 -20.54 32.77 31.88
CA ASN A 837 -20.33 33.57 33.08
C ASN A 837 -19.12 33.07 33.88
N GLN A 838 -18.30 32.19 33.30
CA GLN A 838 -17.09 31.63 33.90
C GLN A 838 -15.95 31.68 32.89
N ASP A 839 -14.74 31.92 33.38
CA ASP A 839 -13.55 31.84 32.56
C ASP A 839 -13.27 30.35 32.22
N PRO A 840 -13.09 29.96 30.95
CA PRO A 840 -12.62 28.63 30.59
C PRO A 840 -11.28 28.22 31.23
N GLN A 841 -10.47 29.17 31.71
CA GLN A 841 -9.21 28.97 32.42
C GLN A 841 -9.36 28.94 33.96
N ASP A 842 -10.59 29.05 34.50
CA ASP A 842 -10.85 29.01 35.94
C ASP A 842 -11.91 27.95 36.27
N ASN A 843 -11.54 27.03 37.16
CA ASN A 843 -12.33 25.94 37.71
C ASN A 843 -12.13 25.88 39.25
N SER A 844 -11.75 26.98 39.91
CA SER A 844 -11.57 27.02 41.37
C SER A 844 -12.86 26.70 42.13
N ASP A 845 -14.00 27.17 41.60
CA ASP A 845 -15.32 26.98 42.20
C ASP A 845 -16.07 25.81 41.54
N ILE A 846 -16.26 25.88 40.22
CA ILE A 846 -17.07 24.93 39.43
C ILE A 846 -16.78 25.10 37.94
N GLY A 847 -16.66 24.01 37.18
CA GLY A 847 -16.00 24.06 35.87
C GLY A 847 -16.82 24.67 34.73
N ALA A 848 -16.15 25.42 33.84
CA ALA A 848 -16.80 26.07 32.70
C ALA A 848 -17.39 25.09 31.66
N LEU A 849 -16.81 23.89 31.46
CA LEU A 849 -17.33 22.90 30.50
C LEU A 849 -18.63 22.28 31.03
N LYS A 850 -19.69 22.19 30.22
CA LYS A 850 -20.91 21.44 30.55
C LYS A 850 -21.05 20.16 29.72
N HIS A 851 -21.46 19.07 30.35
CA HIS A 851 -21.82 17.82 29.65
C HIS A 851 -23.06 17.14 30.22
N SER A 852 -23.64 16.22 29.45
CA SER A 852 -24.71 15.33 29.90
C SER A 852 -24.30 13.85 29.97
N CYS A 853 -23.01 13.54 30.00
CA CYS A 853 -22.56 12.22 30.45
C CYS A 853 -22.94 12.05 31.92
N TRP A 854 -23.37 10.86 32.32
CA TRP A 854 -23.63 10.57 33.73
C TRP A 854 -22.30 10.44 34.47
N THR A 855 -22.22 11.12 35.61
CA THR A 855 -21.17 11.02 36.62
C THR A 855 -21.83 11.21 37.99
N TYR A 856 -21.07 10.89 39.03
CA TYR A 856 -21.45 10.92 40.45
C TYR A 856 -20.20 11.28 41.29
N TRP A 857 -20.36 11.45 42.62
CA TRP A 857 -19.25 11.70 43.55
C TRP A 857 -18.03 10.84 43.20
N GLY A 858 -16.85 11.47 43.20
CA GLY A 858 -15.58 10.79 42.95
C GLY A 858 -15.10 10.69 41.49
N HIS A 859 -15.94 11.00 40.49
CA HIS A 859 -15.55 10.96 39.06
C HIS A 859 -14.53 12.03 38.63
N SER A 860 -13.96 12.81 39.54
CA SER A 860 -13.00 13.86 39.25
C SER A 860 -11.80 13.36 38.44
N GLY A 861 -11.36 14.17 37.47
CA GLY A 861 -10.32 13.83 36.50
C GLY A 861 -10.76 12.83 35.41
N ALA A 862 -12.04 12.43 35.35
CA ALA A 862 -12.53 11.51 34.33
C ALA A 862 -12.48 12.12 32.93
N GLY A 863 -11.94 11.35 31.98
CA GLY A 863 -11.78 11.83 30.60
C GLY A 863 -13.11 11.96 29.88
N LEU A 864 -13.33 13.11 29.25
CA LEU A 864 -14.45 13.36 28.35
C LEU A 864 -13.95 13.23 26.91
N PHE A 865 -14.47 12.28 26.15
CA PHE A 865 -13.97 11.91 24.84
C PHE A 865 -15.04 12.06 23.76
N ASP A 866 -14.68 12.59 22.59
CA ASP A 866 -15.57 12.58 21.42
C ASP A 866 -15.84 11.13 20.97
N ARG A 867 -17.12 10.73 20.93
CA ARG A 867 -17.57 9.36 20.65
C ARG A 867 -17.22 8.88 19.23
N LYS A 868 -16.94 9.79 18.29
CA LYS A 868 -16.61 9.51 16.88
C LYS A 868 -15.12 9.64 16.57
N MET A 869 -14.38 10.45 17.34
CA MET A 869 -12.96 10.68 17.12
C MET A 869 -12.04 10.03 18.16
N GLY A 870 -12.60 9.56 19.29
CA GLY A 870 -11.86 9.00 20.43
C GLY A 870 -10.94 10.00 21.17
N ALA A 871 -10.98 11.27 20.77
CA ALA A 871 -10.09 12.32 21.28
C ALA A 871 -10.63 12.94 22.58
N LEU A 872 -9.74 13.25 23.52
CA LEU A 872 -10.04 13.94 24.76
C LEU A 872 -10.43 15.39 24.47
N VAL A 873 -11.60 15.82 24.95
CA VAL A 873 -12.18 17.15 24.77
C VAL A 873 -12.37 17.93 26.09
N GLY A 874 -11.85 17.39 27.19
CA GLY A 874 -11.92 17.97 28.54
C GLY A 874 -11.84 16.87 29.60
N VAL A 875 -11.85 17.26 30.87
CA VAL A 875 -11.97 16.35 32.02
C VAL A 875 -13.13 16.78 32.92
N HIS A 876 -13.84 15.83 33.50
CA HIS A 876 -14.88 16.10 34.49
C HIS A 876 -14.26 16.49 35.84
N SER A 877 -14.81 17.50 36.51
CA SER A 877 -14.33 17.99 37.80
C SER A 877 -15.41 18.07 38.88
N SER A 878 -16.62 18.51 38.52
CA SER A 878 -17.67 18.87 39.49
C SER A 878 -19.08 18.85 38.86
N TRP A 879 -20.10 19.22 39.61
CA TRP A 879 -21.43 19.54 39.06
C TRP A 879 -22.06 20.72 39.79
N ASP A 880 -23.16 21.22 39.24
CA ASP A 880 -23.96 22.30 39.82
C ASP A 880 -25.08 21.72 40.68
N ASP A 881 -24.99 21.84 42.01
CA ASP A 881 -25.98 21.31 42.97
C ASP A 881 -27.39 21.88 42.78
N LYS A 882 -27.53 23.05 42.15
CA LYS A 882 -28.84 23.68 41.90
C LYS A 882 -29.49 23.20 40.61
N THR A 883 -28.70 22.75 39.63
CA THR A 883 -29.22 22.38 38.29
C THR A 883 -28.95 20.92 37.88
N GLY A 884 -28.11 20.19 38.62
CA GLY A 884 -27.67 18.84 38.27
C GLY A 884 -26.82 18.76 37.00
N MET A 885 -26.35 19.90 36.48
CA MET A 885 -25.51 19.97 35.29
C MET A 885 -24.10 19.51 35.62
N ARG A 886 -23.54 18.58 34.85
CA ARG A 886 -22.16 18.11 35.05
C ARG A 886 -21.18 19.10 34.45
N ARG A 887 -20.11 19.36 35.19
CA ARG A 887 -19.14 20.42 34.96
C ARG A 887 -17.74 19.84 34.81
N GLY A 888 -16.81 20.61 34.26
CA GLY A 888 -15.48 20.11 33.94
C GLY A 888 -14.52 21.19 33.48
N VAL A 889 -13.25 20.79 33.37
CA VAL A 889 -12.21 21.60 32.74
C VAL A 889 -12.34 21.48 31.22
N PRO A 890 -12.47 22.59 30.48
CA PRO A 890 -12.59 22.57 29.03
C PRO A 890 -11.27 22.25 28.32
N LEU A 891 -11.37 21.81 27.07
CA LEU A 891 -10.22 21.56 26.20
C LEU A 891 -9.26 22.77 26.15
N GLU A 892 -9.81 23.98 26.18
CA GLU A 892 -9.08 25.24 26.15
C GLU A 892 -8.11 25.40 27.34
N ALA A 893 -8.51 25.02 28.56
CA ALA A 893 -7.62 25.00 29.73
C ALA A 893 -6.66 23.82 29.69
N VAL A 894 -7.12 22.63 29.29
CA VAL A 894 -6.25 21.45 29.13
C VAL A 894 -5.11 21.72 28.14
N VAL A 895 -5.40 22.32 26.98
CA VAL A 895 -4.41 22.65 25.95
C VAL A 895 -3.49 23.80 26.39
N ALA A 896 -4.00 24.80 27.13
CA ALA A 896 -3.16 25.86 27.67
C ALA A 896 -2.16 25.32 28.71
N PHE A 897 -2.65 24.61 29.72
CA PHE A 897 -1.84 24.01 30.79
C PHE A 897 -0.78 23.06 30.26
N VAL A 898 -1.13 22.13 29.35
CA VAL A 898 -0.15 21.21 28.76
C VAL A 898 0.95 21.97 27.98
N LYS A 899 0.58 23.02 27.22
CA LYS A 899 1.56 23.84 26.48
C LYS A 899 2.47 24.65 27.38
N GLU A 900 1.96 25.19 28.48
CA GLU A 900 2.76 25.94 29.47
C GLU A 900 3.80 25.02 30.15
N VAL A 901 3.41 23.78 30.47
CA VAL A 901 4.33 22.75 31.01
C VAL A 901 5.32 22.26 29.95
N GLU A 902 4.94 22.17 28.68
CA GLU A 902 5.87 21.83 27.58
C GLU A 902 6.85 22.95 27.25
N ALA A 903 6.44 24.22 27.37
CA ALA A 903 7.28 25.38 27.15
C ALA A 903 8.33 25.54 28.26
N SER A 904 7.91 25.49 29.53
CA SER A 904 8.80 25.59 30.70
C SER A 904 9.86 24.47 30.74
N LYS A 905 9.58 23.28 30.21
CA LYS A 905 10.57 22.18 30.07
C LYS A 905 11.72 22.48 29.10
N ARG A 906 11.68 23.57 28.32
CA ARG A 906 12.74 23.94 27.37
C ARG A 906 13.78 24.90 27.93
N GLU A 907 13.53 25.55 29.07
CA GLU A 907 14.37 26.67 29.53
C GLU A 907 15.39 26.32 30.63
N ASP A 908 15.21 25.26 31.43
CA ASP A 908 16.24 24.86 32.41
C ASP A 908 16.20 23.35 32.74
N PHE A 909 17.35 22.68 32.64
CA PHE A 909 17.49 21.23 32.86
C PHE A 909 18.36 20.90 34.09
N THR A 910 18.61 21.87 34.98
CA THR A 910 19.72 21.77 35.97
C THR A 910 19.33 21.86 37.46
N LYS A 911 18.05 21.98 37.83
CA LYS A 911 17.62 22.01 39.25
C LYS A 911 16.38 21.16 39.53
N GLU A 912 16.35 20.59 40.73
CA GLU A 912 15.31 19.65 41.18
C GLU A 912 13.91 20.27 41.17
N TRP A 913 12.97 19.52 40.58
CA TRP A 913 11.52 19.71 40.49
C TRP A 913 10.90 20.86 41.30
N ARG A 914 10.65 22.00 40.65
CA ARG A 914 9.56 22.94 41.01
C ARG A 914 9.05 23.64 39.76
N TRP A 915 7.73 23.60 39.54
CA TRP A 915 6.94 24.83 39.34
C TRP A 915 5.49 24.62 39.79
N TYR A 916 5.07 25.54 40.66
CA TYR A 916 3.70 25.91 40.99
C TYR A 916 3.40 27.20 40.27
N VAL A 917 2.14 27.42 39.86
CA VAL A 917 1.69 28.77 39.54
C VAL A 917 0.37 29.06 40.27
N TRP A 918 0.49 29.67 41.43
CA TRP A 918 -0.53 30.56 41.99
C TRP A 918 0.04 31.98 41.94
N ARG A 919 -0.75 32.97 41.50
CA ARG A 919 -0.45 34.40 41.64
C ARG A 919 -1.74 35.21 41.72
N GLU A 920 -2.08 35.68 42.92
CA GLU A 920 -2.57 37.05 43.06
C GLU A 920 -1.40 38.01 43.35
N PRO A 921 -1.46 39.28 42.93
CA PRO A 921 -0.36 40.24 43.07
C PRO A 921 -0.35 40.95 44.42
N GLU A 922 0.83 41.34 44.90
CA GLU A 922 0.93 42.30 46.01
C GLU A 922 0.31 43.66 45.63
N PRO A 923 -0.39 44.34 46.56
CA PRO A 923 -0.91 45.68 46.32
C PRO A 923 0.23 46.70 46.26
N THR A 924 0.42 47.31 45.09
CA THR A 924 1.38 48.41 44.92
C THR A 924 0.98 49.64 45.73
N THR A 925 1.76 49.97 46.75
CA THR A 925 1.70 51.29 47.40
C THR A 925 2.30 52.33 46.45
N ILE A 926 1.46 53.26 46.02
CA ILE A 926 1.86 54.39 45.18
C ILE A 926 2.58 55.42 46.07
N PRO A 927 3.81 55.89 45.73
CA PRO A 927 4.34 57.09 46.33
C PRO A 927 3.59 58.29 45.77
N THR A 928 2.94 59.06 46.65
CA THR A 928 2.46 60.41 46.35
C THR A 928 3.41 61.40 46.99
N ASP A 929 3.88 62.35 46.18
CA ASP A 929 4.84 63.44 46.42
C ASP A 929 6.30 63.05 46.73
#